data_AF-A0A495ZSX9-F1
#
_entry.id   AF-A0A495ZSX9-F1
#
_cell.length_a   1.000
_cell.length_b   1.000
_cell.length_c   1.000
_cell.angle_alpha   90.00
_cell.angle_beta   90.00
_cell.angle_gamma   90.00
#
_symmetry.space_group_name_H-M   'P 1'
#
loop_
_entity.id
_entity.type
_entity.pdbx_description
1 polymer ?
#
loop_
_entity_poly.entity_id
_entity_poly.type
_entity_poly.pdbx_seq_one_letter_code
_entity_poly.pdbx_strand_id
1 'polypeptide(L)'
;MTLQEIILALEKFWADHGCIIQQPCDIEVGAGTFNPATFLRCLGPEPWNVAYVEPVRRPTDGRYAENPFRVGAYYQYQVILKPAPENVLPLYLESLYSLGIPPRKNDIRFVEDDWESPTLGASGLGWEVWWNGAEVTQFTYFQQMGSIDLDPICAEITYGLERIALYLQDVDDFFDIRWSEHVNYGDVHRQSEVEYSTYNFEHANVEMLFDLFSTYEKETHACLDAGLVLPATDHVLKCSHTFNMLDARGVISVTERVSYIERVRRLAQRIARAYVKQREEMEHPLMGRFSTSTDAADSTVVESNTPSQASQETADLLFEIGTEEIPASYVPPALAQLREITIQSLTNHRIPFGEVETLGTPRRITLSIKDVKTLQESEETEVVGPPKRIAYDENGEPTKAAIGFARTQGVEISALRIVETERGEYVAATKLEKGVAAQEVLQALLPEWIEALRFPKTMRWETGGSGVYPPEKGGRGVTRFARPIRWLVALLGDEVINCAYGDAEARRITYGHRSLHPDPITLTSANLDTYIEELRAVDVIVCPSERREAIKKQVTTILKAEDYLPKLDDELLDTVNYLVENPQPIVGNFSESHLELPPEVLITAMKKHQRYFPMWKSESELSAKFITISNGTDGNFDGVQHGNERVLRARLNDAEFFYKEDQKTSLADKVERLGAVIFHAKLGSLLDKAERLKALVKFIATEIGVTNSAYTETTAHYAERAALLCKADLTTQMVIEFPTLQGITGRYYARNSGEPEPVATAIAEHYQPLGAETPLPETEVGALLAIADKLDTIVGYFGIEERPTGSQDPYSLRRHALGTIRILQDRQLPLSLDSVIEKAIALYTVALADDTQISTLSFIKERLRVILLETQQYAPDLADAVLAVGDVNIIDILKRASVLAEFRLTSNFEEVYNALNRVLRILPPSAPEIVDTTLLQDDAEKQLFDRIAAAEPDFKQSIQERDYAKLLTQLATLQPAIDKFFDDVLVMAEEPALRTNRLALLNKIGRNIYAIADLTKLVIAGN
;
A
#
# COMPACT_ATOMS: atom_id res chain seq x y z
N MET A 1 -25.08 -24.09 -23.40
CA MET A 1 -26.10 -24.08 -22.34
C MET A 1 -26.76 -22.71 -22.32
N THR A 2 -28.06 -22.63 -22.09
CA THR A 2 -28.80 -21.39 -21.82
C THR A 2 -28.52 -20.89 -20.40
N LEU A 3 -28.85 -19.63 -20.07
CA LEU A 3 -28.61 -19.09 -18.73
C LEU A 3 -29.31 -19.90 -17.64
N GLN A 4 -30.58 -20.28 -17.86
CA GLN A 4 -31.34 -21.08 -16.89
C GLN A 4 -30.75 -22.50 -16.71
N GLU A 5 -30.17 -23.09 -17.77
CA GLU A 5 -29.50 -24.39 -17.67
C GLU A 5 -28.21 -24.30 -16.85
N ILE A 6 -27.47 -23.20 -16.95
CA ILE A 6 -26.27 -22.94 -16.14
C ILE A 6 -26.64 -22.85 -14.66
N ILE A 7 -27.69 -22.08 -14.34
CA ILE A 7 -28.20 -21.95 -12.96
C ILE A 7 -28.57 -23.32 -12.40
N LEU A 8 -29.41 -24.08 -13.11
CA LEU A 8 -29.87 -25.40 -12.67
C LEU A 8 -28.71 -26.41 -12.51
N ALA A 9 -27.69 -26.32 -13.38
CA ALA A 9 -26.50 -27.16 -13.28
C ALA A 9 -25.68 -26.84 -12.02
N LEU A 10 -25.51 -25.56 -11.68
CA LEU A 10 -24.82 -25.13 -10.46
C LEU A 10 -25.62 -25.49 -9.20
N GLU A 11 -26.95 -25.27 -9.20
CA GLU A 11 -27.84 -25.69 -8.10
C GLU A 11 -27.73 -27.18 -7.85
N LYS A 12 -27.82 -27.98 -8.91
CA LYS A 12 -27.66 -29.42 -8.81
C LYS A 12 -26.28 -29.81 -8.30
N PHE A 13 -25.23 -29.24 -8.87
CA PHE A 13 -23.85 -29.55 -8.49
C PHE A 13 -23.63 -29.28 -7.00
N TRP A 14 -23.95 -28.09 -6.52
CA TRP A 14 -23.72 -27.72 -5.12
C TRP A 14 -24.65 -28.44 -4.15
N ALA A 15 -25.89 -28.76 -4.55
CA ALA A 15 -26.78 -29.62 -3.77
C ALA A 15 -26.20 -31.03 -3.59
N ASP A 16 -25.66 -31.61 -4.67
CA ASP A 16 -25.00 -32.92 -4.65
C ASP A 16 -23.73 -32.91 -3.75
N HIS A 17 -23.14 -31.74 -3.50
CA HIS A 17 -22.01 -31.51 -2.59
C HIS A 17 -22.43 -31.00 -1.19
N GLY A 18 -23.70 -31.17 -0.82
CA GLY A 18 -24.17 -30.94 0.54
C GLY A 18 -24.49 -29.49 0.89
N CYS A 19 -24.58 -28.59 -0.10
CA CYS A 19 -25.09 -27.24 0.13
C CYS A 19 -26.61 -27.23 0.24
N ILE A 20 -27.12 -26.40 1.15
CA ILE A 20 -28.52 -25.98 1.13
C ILE A 20 -28.72 -25.05 -0.07
N ILE A 21 -29.69 -25.33 -0.94
CA ILE A 21 -30.06 -24.40 -2.01
C ILE A 21 -31.02 -23.35 -1.46
N GLN A 22 -30.49 -22.15 -1.23
CA GLN A 22 -31.20 -21.01 -0.67
C GLN A 22 -31.82 -20.16 -1.80
N GLN A 23 -32.77 -19.29 -1.43
CA GLN A 23 -33.39 -18.36 -2.37
C GLN A 23 -32.75 -16.96 -2.29
N PRO A 24 -32.85 -16.17 -3.38
CA PRO A 24 -32.50 -14.75 -3.37
C PRO A 24 -33.04 -13.97 -2.18
N CYS A 25 -32.32 -12.94 -1.75
CA CYS A 25 -32.83 -11.97 -0.78
C CYS A 25 -33.95 -11.14 -1.42
N ASP A 26 -34.99 -10.83 -0.66
CA ASP A 26 -36.12 -10.00 -1.09
C ASP A 26 -35.90 -8.49 -0.87
N ILE A 27 -34.67 -8.09 -0.54
CA ILE A 27 -34.20 -6.71 -0.38
C ILE A 27 -33.07 -6.45 -1.36
N GLU A 28 -32.96 -5.22 -1.87
CA GLU A 28 -31.84 -4.84 -2.74
C GLU A 28 -30.48 -5.00 -2.07
N VAL A 29 -29.62 -5.81 -2.69
CA VAL A 29 -28.25 -6.06 -2.25
C VAL A 29 -27.24 -5.86 -3.37
N GLY A 30 -26.01 -5.46 -3.03
CA GLY A 30 -24.94 -5.23 -4.02
C GLY A 30 -24.09 -6.46 -4.35
N ALA A 31 -24.21 -7.53 -3.56
CA ALA A 31 -23.54 -8.82 -3.74
C ALA A 31 -24.26 -9.92 -2.93
N GLY A 32 -24.06 -11.19 -3.31
CA GLY A 32 -24.49 -12.37 -2.55
C GLY A 32 -24.03 -12.37 -1.08
N THR A 33 -22.90 -11.74 -0.80
CA THR A 33 -22.34 -11.58 0.54
C THR A 33 -23.25 -10.81 1.51
N PHE A 34 -24.07 -9.88 1.01
CA PHE A 34 -24.99 -9.08 1.84
C PHE A 34 -26.22 -9.87 2.29
N ASN A 35 -26.57 -10.95 1.60
CA ASN A 35 -27.68 -11.81 2.00
C ASN A 35 -27.42 -12.34 3.43
N PRO A 36 -28.41 -12.33 4.34
CA PRO A 36 -28.26 -12.89 5.68
C PRO A 36 -27.74 -14.34 5.71
N ALA A 37 -27.99 -15.12 4.66
CA ALA A 37 -27.46 -16.47 4.46
C ALA A 37 -25.93 -16.52 4.28
N THR A 38 -25.28 -15.39 4.02
CA THR A 38 -23.82 -15.23 4.07
C THR A 38 -23.41 -14.34 5.23
N PHE A 39 -23.81 -13.06 5.25
CA PHE A 39 -23.35 -12.07 6.23
C PHE A 39 -23.49 -12.54 7.69
N LEU A 40 -24.65 -13.08 8.06
CA LEU A 40 -24.86 -13.57 9.42
C LEU A 40 -24.31 -14.98 9.63
N ARG A 41 -24.45 -15.88 8.65
CA ARG A 41 -24.10 -17.29 8.80
C ARG A 41 -22.59 -17.58 8.79
N CYS A 42 -21.79 -16.71 8.20
CA CYS A 42 -20.34 -16.75 8.36
C CYS A 42 -19.89 -16.54 9.82
N LEU A 43 -20.70 -15.86 10.65
CA LEU A 43 -20.37 -15.58 12.05
C LEU A 43 -20.58 -16.79 12.98
N GLY A 44 -19.78 -16.85 14.04
CA GLY A 44 -19.87 -17.87 15.09
C GLY A 44 -19.40 -19.27 14.64
N PRO A 45 -19.48 -20.29 15.52
CA PRO A 45 -18.87 -21.59 15.29
C PRO A 45 -19.71 -22.56 14.44
N GLU A 46 -20.99 -22.24 14.19
CA GLU A 46 -21.90 -23.15 13.50
C GLU A 46 -21.47 -23.41 12.05
N PRO A 47 -21.39 -24.68 11.61
CA PRO A 47 -21.12 -25.02 10.22
C PRO A 47 -22.27 -24.59 9.31
N TRP A 48 -21.94 -24.24 8.06
CA TRP A 48 -22.89 -23.70 7.11
C TRP A 48 -22.41 -23.87 5.67
N ASN A 49 -23.08 -24.74 4.92
CA ASN A 49 -22.87 -24.92 3.48
C ASN A 49 -24.14 -24.50 2.74
N VAL A 50 -24.05 -23.46 1.91
CA VAL A 50 -25.20 -22.90 1.18
C VAL A 50 -24.79 -22.50 -0.22
N ALA A 51 -25.71 -22.62 -1.17
CA ALA A 51 -25.56 -22.10 -2.53
C ALA A 51 -26.87 -21.46 -3.00
N TYR A 52 -26.82 -20.38 -3.78
CA TYR A 52 -28.01 -19.67 -4.26
C TYR A 52 -27.70 -18.70 -5.39
N VAL A 53 -28.71 -18.39 -6.20
CA VAL A 53 -28.68 -17.21 -7.07
C VAL A 53 -28.93 -15.97 -6.24
N GLU A 54 -28.17 -14.89 -6.47
CA GLU A 54 -28.46 -13.56 -5.94
C GLU A 54 -28.56 -12.54 -7.08
N PRO A 55 -29.75 -12.00 -7.37
CA PRO A 55 -29.91 -10.82 -8.19
C PRO A 55 -29.34 -9.61 -7.43
N VAL A 56 -28.31 -8.99 -7.99
CA VAL A 56 -27.60 -7.88 -7.35
C VAL A 56 -27.88 -6.58 -8.06
N ARG A 57 -27.89 -5.47 -7.30
CA ARG A 57 -28.04 -4.11 -7.82
C ARG A 57 -26.82 -3.27 -7.46
N ARG A 58 -26.14 -2.78 -8.48
CA ARG A 58 -25.03 -1.84 -8.39
C ARG A 58 -25.39 -0.58 -9.18
N PRO A 59 -26.08 0.40 -8.56
CA PRO A 59 -26.56 1.61 -9.24
C PRO A 59 -25.50 2.34 -10.10
N THR A 60 -24.25 2.36 -9.65
CA THR A 60 -23.11 2.98 -10.35
C THR A 60 -22.68 2.25 -11.62
N ASP A 61 -23.02 0.96 -11.76
CA ASP A 61 -22.67 0.13 -12.91
C ASP A 61 -23.68 0.26 -14.06
N GLY A 62 -24.77 1.01 -13.88
CA GLY A 62 -25.78 1.21 -14.93
C GLY A 62 -25.20 1.82 -16.21
N ARG A 63 -25.60 1.35 -17.40
CA ARG A 63 -25.11 1.85 -18.69
C ARG A 63 -26.20 2.01 -19.76
N TYR A 64 -27.44 2.26 -19.34
CA TYR A 64 -28.57 2.51 -20.25
C TYR A 64 -28.80 1.43 -21.31
N ALA A 65 -28.35 0.19 -21.05
CA ALA A 65 -28.31 -0.91 -22.00
C ALA A 65 -27.52 -0.63 -23.31
N GLU A 66 -26.63 0.36 -23.29
CA GLU A 66 -25.72 0.68 -24.39
C GLU A 66 -24.39 -0.05 -24.27
N ASN A 67 -24.10 -0.60 -23.09
CA ASN A 67 -22.91 -1.39 -22.84
C ASN A 67 -23.17 -2.90 -22.97
N PRO A 68 -22.37 -3.64 -23.76
CA PRO A 68 -22.57 -5.07 -23.96
C PRO A 68 -22.10 -5.96 -22.78
N PHE A 69 -21.38 -5.42 -21.80
CA PHE A 69 -20.69 -6.21 -20.76
C PHE A 69 -20.91 -5.72 -19.33
N ARG A 70 -21.65 -4.61 -19.16
CA ARG A 70 -21.89 -3.99 -17.87
C ARG A 70 -23.33 -3.51 -17.75
N VAL A 71 -23.94 -3.89 -16.63
CA VAL A 71 -25.33 -3.59 -16.29
C VAL A 71 -25.42 -3.21 -14.81
N GLY A 72 -26.37 -2.34 -14.47
CA GLY A 72 -26.63 -1.93 -13.09
C GLY A 72 -27.29 -3.01 -12.24
N ALA A 73 -27.85 -4.05 -12.86
CA ALA A 73 -28.37 -5.23 -12.17
C ALA A 73 -28.05 -6.52 -12.94
N TYR A 74 -27.57 -7.55 -12.23
CA TYR A 74 -27.14 -8.83 -12.80
C TYR A 74 -27.29 -9.97 -11.78
N TYR A 75 -27.00 -11.21 -12.18
CA TYR A 75 -27.15 -12.41 -11.37
C TYR A 75 -25.81 -12.99 -10.95
N GLN A 76 -25.56 -13.02 -9.64
CA GLN A 76 -24.50 -13.83 -9.05
C GLN A 76 -25.01 -15.23 -8.73
N TYR A 77 -24.13 -16.22 -8.81
CA TYR A 77 -24.33 -17.48 -8.10
C TYR A 77 -23.37 -17.52 -6.93
N GLN A 78 -23.89 -17.62 -5.73
CA GLN A 78 -23.18 -17.51 -4.47
C GLN A 78 -23.04 -18.89 -3.83
N VAL A 79 -21.86 -19.19 -3.29
CA VAL A 79 -21.61 -20.39 -2.48
C VAL A 79 -20.83 -19.98 -1.24
N ILE A 80 -21.26 -20.48 -0.07
CA ILE A 80 -20.49 -20.42 1.16
C ILE A 80 -20.27 -21.84 1.67
N LEU A 81 -19.01 -22.16 1.98
CA LEU A 81 -18.61 -23.41 2.63
C LEU A 81 -17.93 -23.09 3.95
N LYS A 82 -18.53 -23.54 5.06
CA LYS A 82 -18.06 -23.27 6.42
C LYS A 82 -18.12 -24.55 7.27
N PRO A 83 -16.97 -25.05 7.76
CA PRO A 83 -15.61 -24.57 7.50
C PRO A 83 -15.23 -24.69 6.02
N ALA A 84 -14.27 -23.88 5.57
CA ALA A 84 -13.68 -24.00 4.24
C ALA A 84 -13.02 -25.39 4.07
N PRO A 85 -13.41 -26.21 3.07
CA PRO A 85 -12.82 -27.53 2.89
C PRO A 85 -11.43 -27.45 2.23
N GLU A 86 -10.58 -28.44 2.48
CA GLU A 86 -9.22 -28.49 1.91
C GLU A 86 -9.21 -28.56 0.38
N ASN A 87 -10.20 -29.23 -0.21
CA ASN A 87 -10.34 -29.42 -1.65
C ASN A 87 -11.23 -28.37 -2.33
N VAL A 88 -11.41 -27.18 -1.74
CA VAL A 88 -12.33 -26.17 -2.28
C VAL A 88 -12.00 -25.71 -3.70
N LEU A 89 -10.71 -25.51 -4.04
CA LEU A 89 -10.31 -25.17 -5.41
C LEU A 89 -10.57 -26.32 -6.41
N PRO A 90 -10.20 -27.58 -6.11
CA PRO A 90 -10.65 -28.73 -6.89
C PRO A 90 -12.17 -28.77 -7.12
N LEU A 91 -12.98 -28.61 -6.07
CA LEU A 91 -14.46 -28.59 -6.17
C LEU A 91 -14.95 -27.48 -7.10
N TYR A 92 -14.37 -26.28 -7.00
CA TYR A 92 -14.67 -25.19 -7.91
C TYR A 92 -14.34 -25.54 -9.37
N LEU A 93 -13.18 -26.12 -9.65
CA LEU A 93 -12.79 -26.53 -11.01
C LEU A 93 -13.70 -27.65 -11.55
N GLU A 94 -14.13 -28.58 -10.71
CA GLU A 94 -15.13 -29.59 -11.05
C GLU A 94 -16.49 -28.97 -11.40
N SER A 95 -16.89 -27.89 -10.70
CA SER A 95 -18.11 -27.16 -11.05
C SER A 95 -18.02 -26.56 -12.46
N LEU A 96 -16.88 -25.98 -12.85
CA LEU A 96 -16.67 -25.45 -14.20
C LEU A 96 -16.65 -26.58 -15.24
N TYR A 97 -16.03 -27.71 -14.92
CA TYR A 97 -16.04 -28.89 -15.78
C TYR A 97 -17.48 -29.37 -16.03
N SER A 98 -18.34 -29.36 -15.00
CA SER A 98 -19.76 -29.74 -15.11
C SER A 98 -20.56 -28.83 -16.05
N LEU A 99 -20.12 -27.58 -16.23
CA LEU A 99 -20.68 -26.61 -17.19
C LEU A 99 -20.12 -26.76 -18.62
N GLY A 100 -19.22 -27.73 -18.84
CA GLY A 100 -18.56 -27.94 -20.12
C GLY A 100 -17.29 -27.11 -20.33
N ILE A 101 -16.67 -26.60 -19.26
CA ILE A 101 -15.46 -25.78 -19.28
C ILE A 101 -14.28 -26.62 -18.74
N PRO A 102 -13.61 -27.44 -19.57
CA PRO A 102 -12.51 -28.27 -19.09
C PRO A 102 -11.27 -27.41 -18.76
N PRO A 103 -10.76 -27.43 -17.51
CA PRO A 103 -9.61 -26.61 -17.11
C PRO A 103 -8.37 -26.83 -17.97
N ARG A 104 -8.11 -28.08 -18.39
CA ARG A 104 -6.94 -28.42 -19.20
C ARG A 104 -6.89 -27.74 -20.58
N LYS A 105 -8.06 -27.45 -21.18
CA LYS A 105 -8.16 -26.79 -22.49
C LYS A 105 -8.37 -25.28 -22.37
N ASN A 106 -8.33 -24.72 -21.18
CA ASN A 106 -8.62 -23.31 -20.97
C ASN A 106 -7.55 -22.70 -20.08
N ASP A 107 -7.24 -21.44 -20.32
CA ASP A 107 -6.35 -20.69 -19.46
C ASP A 107 -7.16 -20.22 -18.24
N ILE A 108 -7.14 -21.02 -17.17
CA ILE A 108 -7.77 -20.70 -15.89
C ILE A 108 -6.70 -20.18 -14.94
N ARG A 109 -6.80 -18.90 -14.56
CA ARG A 109 -5.83 -18.25 -13.67
C ARG A 109 -6.50 -17.75 -12.40
N PHE A 110 -5.82 -17.92 -11.29
CA PHE A 110 -6.19 -17.37 -9.98
C PHE A 110 -5.34 -16.13 -9.75
N VAL A 111 -5.87 -14.98 -10.13
CA VAL A 111 -5.17 -13.70 -10.04
C VAL A 111 -5.47 -13.09 -8.69
N GLU A 112 -4.44 -12.59 -8.00
CA GLU A 112 -4.61 -11.93 -6.69
C GLU A 112 -5.67 -10.83 -6.78
N ASP A 113 -6.70 -10.99 -5.96
CA ASP A 113 -7.61 -9.94 -5.58
C ASP A 113 -8.11 -10.22 -4.16
N ASP A 114 -7.85 -9.28 -3.26
CA ASP A 114 -8.34 -9.37 -1.90
C ASP A 114 -9.68 -8.67 -1.81
N TRP A 115 -10.67 -9.36 -1.27
CA TRP A 115 -11.99 -8.80 -1.15
C TRP A 115 -12.18 -8.11 0.19
N GLU A 116 -12.56 -6.83 0.14
CA GLU A 116 -12.97 -6.06 1.30
C GLU A 116 -14.31 -5.41 1.03
N SER A 117 -15.26 -5.56 1.96
CA SER A 117 -16.49 -4.78 2.02
C SER A 117 -16.45 -3.90 3.26
N PRO A 118 -16.01 -2.63 3.10
CA PRO A 118 -15.94 -1.69 4.20
C PRO A 118 -17.27 -1.49 4.93
N THR A 119 -18.40 -1.50 4.21
CA THR A 119 -19.75 -1.29 4.79
C THR A 119 -20.21 -2.47 5.66
N LEU A 120 -19.81 -3.71 5.34
CA LEU A 120 -20.07 -4.88 6.18
C LEU A 120 -18.99 -5.10 7.23
N GLY A 121 -17.88 -4.34 7.17
CA GLY A 121 -16.69 -4.62 7.96
C GLY A 121 -16.16 -6.03 7.71
N ALA A 122 -16.31 -6.52 6.48
CA ALA A 122 -15.93 -7.86 6.07
C ALA A 122 -14.65 -7.80 5.23
N SER A 123 -13.75 -8.75 5.45
CA SER A 123 -12.50 -8.84 4.71
C SER A 123 -12.08 -10.29 4.58
N GLY A 124 -11.52 -10.60 3.41
CA GLY A 124 -11.00 -11.90 3.10
C GLY A 124 -9.90 -11.79 2.06
N LEU A 125 -9.15 -12.87 1.94
CA LEU A 125 -8.06 -12.97 0.98
C LEU A 125 -8.45 -14.03 -0.05
N GLY A 126 -8.10 -13.83 -1.32
CA GLY A 126 -8.55 -14.74 -2.36
C GLY A 126 -8.04 -14.37 -3.74
N TRP A 127 -8.91 -14.57 -4.74
CA TRP A 127 -8.61 -14.42 -6.15
C TRP A 127 -9.81 -13.96 -6.97
N GLU A 128 -9.52 -13.18 -8.00
CA GLU A 128 -10.30 -13.20 -9.22
C GLU A 128 -9.91 -14.44 -10.05
N VAL A 129 -10.90 -15.23 -10.48
CA VAL A 129 -10.66 -16.36 -11.38
C VAL A 129 -10.94 -15.96 -12.82
N TRP A 130 -9.89 -15.98 -13.64
CA TRP A 130 -9.95 -15.64 -15.05
C TRP A 130 -10.05 -16.90 -15.89
N TRP A 131 -11.05 -16.98 -16.76
CA TRP A 131 -11.20 -17.99 -17.82
C TRP A 131 -10.90 -17.35 -19.17
N ASN A 132 -9.80 -17.75 -19.81
CA ASN A 132 -9.36 -17.22 -21.10
C ASN A 132 -9.28 -15.67 -21.11
N GLY A 133 -8.79 -15.10 -20.00
CA GLY A 133 -8.67 -13.66 -19.78
C GLY A 133 -9.88 -13.00 -19.10
N ALA A 134 -11.03 -13.68 -19.03
CA ALA A 134 -12.26 -13.12 -18.49
C ALA A 134 -12.46 -13.48 -17.02
N GLU A 135 -12.59 -12.48 -16.16
CA GLU A 135 -12.97 -12.69 -14.76
C GLU A 135 -14.41 -13.24 -14.70
N VAL A 136 -14.55 -14.49 -14.28
CA VAL A 136 -15.85 -15.20 -14.22
C VAL A 136 -16.29 -15.54 -12.80
N THR A 137 -15.37 -15.51 -11.84
CA THR A 137 -15.66 -15.85 -10.44
C THR A 137 -14.77 -15.03 -9.50
N GLN A 138 -15.35 -14.54 -8.40
CA GLN A 138 -14.58 -14.10 -7.24
C GLN A 138 -14.50 -15.25 -6.24
N PHE A 139 -13.30 -15.52 -5.72
CA PHE A 139 -13.05 -16.50 -4.68
C PHE A 139 -12.50 -15.80 -3.45
N THR A 140 -13.03 -16.04 -2.25
CA THR A 140 -12.61 -15.33 -1.03
C THR A 140 -12.65 -16.23 0.20
N TYR A 141 -11.55 -16.27 0.96
CA TYR A 141 -11.54 -16.84 2.30
C TYR A 141 -11.76 -15.74 3.34
N PHE A 142 -12.95 -15.67 3.92
CA PHE A 142 -13.26 -14.65 4.91
C PHE A 142 -12.42 -14.83 6.18
N GLN A 143 -11.68 -13.78 6.53
CA GLN A 143 -10.94 -13.69 7.79
C GLN A 143 -11.75 -12.92 8.83
N GLN A 144 -12.56 -11.95 8.38
CA GLN A 144 -13.44 -11.15 9.22
C GLN A 144 -14.80 -10.94 8.56
N MET A 145 -15.84 -10.88 9.38
CA MET A 145 -17.20 -10.48 8.99
C MET A 145 -17.77 -9.60 10.10
N GLY A 146 -18.38 -8.45 9.79
CA GLY A 146 -18.85 -7.54 10.85
C GLY A 146 -17.73 -7.04 11.77
N SER A 147 -16.48 -7.00 11.29
CA SER A 147 -15.25 -6.77 12.05
C SER A 147 -15.06 -7.72 13.24
N ILE A 148 -15.60 -8.93 13.13
CA ILE A 148 -15.37 -10.06 14.02
C ILE A 148 -14.50 -11.06 13.26
N ASP A 149 -13.41 -11.48 13.91
CA ASP A 149 -12.54 -12.56 13.43
C ASP A 149 -13.33 -13.86 13.30
N LEU A 150 -13.27 -14.50 12.13
CA LEU A 150 -13.98 -15.75 11.90
C LEU A 150 -13.24 -16.96 12.46
N ASP A 151 -14.01 -17.83 13.10
CA ASP A 151 -13.63 -19.16 13.58
C ASP A 151 -14.90 -20.05 13.55
N PRO A 152 -15.00 -21.00 12.60
CA PRO A 152 -14.03 -21.34 11.55
C PRO A 152 -14.07 -20.38 10.35
N ILE A 153 -13.04 -20.45 9.51
CA ILE A 153 -12.96 -19.69 8.24
C ILE A 153 -13.95 -20.24 7.22
N CYS A 154 -14.53 -19.33 6.43
CA CYS A 154 -15.48 -19.64 5.37
C CYS A 154 -14.81 -19.44 4.00
N ALA A 155 -15.10 -20.32 3.05
CA ALA A 155 -14.81 -20.08 1.64
C ALA A 155 -16.06 -19.55 0.94
N GLU A 156 -15.92 -18.40 0.28
CA GLU A 156 -16.90 -17.80 -0.61
C GLU A 156 -16.50 -18.02 -2.06
N ILE A 157 -17.44 -18.47 -2.88
CA ILE A 157 -17.31 -18.61 -4.33
C ILE A 157 -18.48 -17.88 -4.99
N THR A 158 -18.18 -16.88 -5.79
CA THR A 158 -19.17 -15.98 -6.38
C THR A 158 -19.01 -15.95 -7.90
N TYR A 159 -19.86 -16.66 -8.61
CA TYR A 159 -19.84 -16.75 -10.06
C TYR A 159 -20.61 -15.58 -10.70
N GLY A 160 -20.06 -14.99 -11.76
CA GLY A 160 -20.77 -14.05 -12.63
C GLY A 160 -21.51 -14.80 -13.75
N LEU A 161 -22.82 -15.01 -13.59
CA LEU A 161 -23.60 -15.91 -14.45
C LEU A 161 -23.69 -15.41 -15.89
N GLU A 162 -23.89 -14.11 -16.10
CA GLU A 162 -23.96 -13.51 -17.43
C GLU A 162 -22.63 -13.65 -18.17
N ARG A 163 -21.50 -13.45 -17.48
CA ARG A 163 -20.18 -13.63 -18.08
C ARG A 163 -19.99 -15.09 -18.50
N ILE A 164 -20.25 -16.05 -17.61
CA ILE A 164 -20.14 -17.48 -17.95
C ILE A 164 -21.03 -17.84 -19.14
N ALA A 165 -22.29 -17.39 -19.15
CA ALA A 165 -23.24 -17.64 -20.23
C ALA A 165 -22.79 -17.00 -21.56
N LEU A 166 -22.32 -15.76 -21.51
CA LEU A 166 -21.80 -15.02 -22.65
C LEU A 166 -20.62 -15.74 -23.34
N TYR A 167 -19.74 -16.37 -22.56
CA TYR A 167 -18.64 -17.19 -23.10
C TYR A 167 -19.12 -18.55 -23.61
N LEU A 168 -19.95 -19.26 -22.84
CA LEU A 168 -20.47 -20.58 -23.25
C LEU A 168 -21.36 -20.53 -24.48
N GLN A 169 -22.02 -19.40 -24.73
CA GLN A 169 -22.91 -19.21 -25.86
C GLN A 169 -22.26 -18.49 -27.04
N ASP A 170 -21.02 -18.01 -26.90
CA ASP A 170 -20.27 -17.30 -27.93
C ASP A 170 -21.03 -16.08 -28.51
N VAL A 171 -21.66 -15.29 -27.64
CA VAL A 171 -22.44 -14.09 -28.01
C VAL A 171 -21.75 -12.84 -27.51
N ASP A 172 -21.68 -11.76 -28.30
CA ASP A 172 -20.87 -10.57 -28.01
C ASP A 172 -21.45 -9.58 -26.98
N ASP A 173 -22.73 -9.72 -26.61
CA ASP A 173 -23.49 -8.79 -25.78
C ASP A 173 -24.31 -9.56 -24.73
N PHE A 174 -24.34 -9.09 -23.48
CA PHE A 174 -25.19 -9.66 -22.43
C PHE A 174 -26.67 -9.76 -22.83
N PHE A 175 -27.19 -8.78 -23.56
CA PHE A 175 -28.59 -8.78 -24.00
C PHE A 175 -28.88 -9.83 -25.07
N ASP A 176 -27.86 -10.40 -25.71
CA ASP A 176 -27.98 -11.49 -26.68
C ASP A 176 -27.84 -12.88 -26.04
N ILE A 177 -27.54 -12.96 -24.74
CA ILE A 177 -27.51 -14.23 -24.00
C ILE A 177 -28.89 -14.88 -24.08
N ARG A 178 -28.94 -16.13 -24.51
CA ARG A 178 -30.17 -16.93 -24.48
C ARG A 178 -30.47 -17.31 -23.03
N TRP A 179 -31.55 -16.77 -22.49
CA TRP A 179 -32.08 -17.15 -21.20
C TRP A 179 -32.67 -18.56 -21.25
N SER A 180 -33.45 -18.80 -22.30
CA SER A 180 -34.05 -20.09 -22.67
C SER A 180 -33.95 -20.29 -24.20
N GLU A 181 -34.56 -21.35 -24.74
CA GLU A 181 -34.55 -21.61 -26.20
C GLU A 181 -35.13 -20.46 -27.05
N HIS A 182 -36.07 -19.69 -26.49
CA HIS A 182 -36.85 -18.70 -27.24
C HIS A 182 -36.83 -17.28 -26.66
N VAL A 183 -36.11 -17.06 -25.56
CA VAL A 183 -36.06 -15.77 -24.85
C VAL A 183 -34.61 -15.42 -24.59
N ASN A 184 -34.23 -14.21 -24.98
CA ASN A 184 -32.92 -13.64 -24.69
C ASN A 184 -32.98 -12.79 -23.41
N TYR A 185 -31.83 -12.55 -22.80
CA TYR A 185 -31.68 -11.69 -21.64
C TYR A 185 -32.17 -10.27 -21.93
N GLY A 186 -31.95 -9.77 -23.15
CA GLY A 186 -32.44 -8.47 -23.62
C GLY A 186 -33.95 -8.34 -23.65
N ASP A 187 -34.69 -9.43 -23.94
CA ASP A 187 -36.15 -9.42 -23.94
C ASP A 187 -36.71 -9.18 -22.53
N VAL A 188 -35.93 -9.54 -21.50
CA VAL A 188 -36.31 -9.42 -20.09
C VAL A 188 -35.76 -8.14 -19.46
N HIS A 189 -34.49 -7.80 -19.73
CA HIS A 189 -33.74 -6.83 -18.93
C HIS A 189 -33.30 -5.56 -19.66
N ARG A 190 -33.41 -5.49 -21.00
CA ARG A 190 -32.94 -4.30 -21.74
C ARG A 190 -33.69 -3.04 -21.28
N GLN A 191 -35.02 -3.10 -21.20
CA GLN A 191 -35.82 -1.96 -20.76
C GLN A 191 -35.57 -1.61 -19.29
N SER A 192 -35.43 -2.60 -18.41
CA SER A 192 -35.16 -2.32 -17.00
C SER A 192 -33.81 -1.65 -16.79
N GLU A 193 -32.78 -2.06 -17.55
CA GLU A 193 -31.45 -1.44 -17.45
C GLU A 193 -31.47 0.03 -17.89
N VAL A 194 -32.22 0.36 -18.95
CA VAL A 194 -32.45 1.75 -19.39
C VAL A 194 -33.12 2.55 -18.27
N GLU A 195 -34.25 2.06 -17.76
CA GLU A 195 -35.04 2.79 -16.75
C GLU A 195 -34.29 2.99 -15.43
N TYR A 196 -33.60 1.95 -14.93
CA TYR A 196 -32.83 2.06 -13.70
C TYR A 196 -31.60 2.95 -13.86
N SER A 197 -30.93 2.92 -15.02
CA SER A 197 -29.82 3.85 -15.29
C SER A 197 -30.31 5.30 -15.27
N THR A 198 -31.37 5.60 -16.03
CA THR A 198 -32.00 6.93 -16.05
C THR A 198 -32.45 7.37 -14.66
N TYR A 199 -33.05 6.48 -13.87
CA TYR A 199 -33.43 6.81 -12.50
C TYR A 199 -32.21 7.07 -11.61
N ASN A 200 -31.25 6.16 -11.56
CA ASN A 200 -30.11 6.23 -10.65
C ASN A 200 -29.17 7.39 -10.94
N PHE A 201 -28.99 7.79 -12.21
CA PHE A 201 -28.08 8.86 -12.59
C PHE A 201 -28.76 10.23 -12.67
N GLU A 202 -30.04 10.31 -13.03
CA GLU A 202 -30.66 11.59 -13.39
C GLU A 202 -31.82 11.99 -12.47
N HIS A 203 -32.69 11.04 -12.11
CA HIS A 203 -33.99 11.37 -11.50
C HIS A 203 -34.15 11.02 -10.04
N ALA A 204 -33.29 10.17 -9.46
CA ALA A 204 -33.43 9.79 -8.06
C ALA A 204 -33.39 11.04 -7.17
N ASN A 205 -34.41 11.19 -6.32
CA ASN A 205 -34.57 12.37 -5.47
C ASN A 205 -33.55 12.31 -4.33
N VAL A 206 -32.53 13.16 -4.43
CA VAL A 206 -31.39 13.22 -3.50
C VAL A 206 -31.82 13.55 -2.07
N GLU A 207 -32.74 14.50 -1.88
CA GLU A 207 -33.24 14.89 -0.55
C GLU A 207 -33.95 13.72 0.13
N MET A 208 -34.83 13.04 -0.61
CA MET A 208 -35.51 11.83 -0.15
C MET A 208 -34.51 10.73 0.22
N LEU A 209 -33.46 10.52 -0.57
CA LEU A 209 -32.46 9.48 -0.28
C LEU A 209 -31.67 9.77 1.00
N PHE A 210 -31.30 11.03 1.25
CA PHE A 210 -30.67 11.41 2.51
C PHE A 210 -31.59 11.19 3.72
N ASP A 211 -32.88 11.51 3.57
CA ASP A 211 -33.90 11.26 4.60
C ASP A 211 -34.11 9.76 4.85
N LEU A 212 -34.18 8.96 3.79
CA LEU A 212 -34.33 7.51 3.88
C LEU A 212 -33.13 6.87 4.56
N PHE A 213 -31.90 7.24 4.17
CA PHE A 213 -30.68 6.75 4.82
C PHE A 213 -30.73 7.02 6.32
N SER A 214 -31.04 8.26 6.71
CA SER A 214 -31.12 8.67 8.12
C SER A 214 -32.25 7.97 8.88
N THR A 215 -33.36 7.68 8.19
CA THR A 215 -34.51 6.97 8.78
C THR A 215 -34.20 5.50 9.01
N TYR A 216 -33.63 4.81 8.03
CA TYR A 216 -33.23 3.41 8.15
C TYR A 216 -32.11 3.21 9.18
N GLU A 217 -31.17 4.14 9.29
CA GLU A 217 -30.14 4.12 10.35
C GLU A 217 -30.77 4.18 11.74
N LYS A 218 -31.73 5.08 11.96
CA LYS A 218 -32.47 5.18 13.23
C LYS A 218 -33.27 3.92 13.53
N GLU A 219 -33.95 3.36 12.53
CA GLU A 219 -34.75 2.15 12.70
C GLU A 219 -33.88 0.91 12.98
N THR A 220 -32.70 0.84 12.36
CA THR A 220 -31.69 -0.19 12.67
C THR A 220 -31.31 -0.15 14.15
N HIS A 221 -31.09 1.06 14.71
CA HIS A 221 -30.82 1.23 16.13
C HIS A 221 -32.01 0.80 17.00
N ALA A 222 -33.23 1.23 16.68
CA ALA A 222 -34.43 0.85 17.42
C ALA A 222 -34.65 -0.67 17.45
N CYS A 223 -34.47 -1.36 16.31
CA CYS A 223 -34.56 -2.81 16.22
C CYS A 223 -33.52 -3.50 17.10
N LEU A 224 -32.25 -3.04 17.07
CA LEU A 224 -31.19 -3.60 17.89
C LEU A 224 -31.44 -3.39 19.39
N ASP A 225 -31.93 -2.22 19.79
CA ASP A 225 -32.26 -1.91 21.19
C ASP A 225 -33.43 -2.80 21.70
N ALA A 226 -34.31 -3.26 20.79
CA ALA A 226 -35.35 -4.25 21.05
C ALA A 226 -34.87 -5.71 20.96
N GLY A 227 -33.60 -5.98 20.63
CA GLY A 227 -33.05 -7.32 20.46
C GLY A 227 -33.45 -8.02 19.16
N LEU A 228 -33.97 -7.28 18.18
CA LEU A 228 -34.46 -7.80 16.90
C LEU A 228 -33.36 -7.72 15.83
N VAL A 229 -32.51 -8.74 15.77
CA VAL A 229 -31.33 -8.77 14.88
C VAL A 229 -31.70 -8.83 13.40
N LEU A 230 -32.61 -9.73 13.00
CA LEU A 230 -32.96 -9.91 11.58
C LEU A 230 -33.62 -8.66 10.97
N PRO A 231 -34.63 -8.02 11.61
CA PRO A 231 -35.16 -6.74 11.11
C PRO A 231 -34.12 -5.62 11.07
N ALA A 232 -33.19 -5.57 12.02
CA ALA A 232 -32.08 -4.61 11.97
C ALA A 232 -31.18 -4.84 10.74
N THR A 233 -30.94 -6.11 10.37
CA THR A 233 -30.22 -6.47 9.15
C THR A 233 -30.90 -5.90 7.90
N ASP A 234 -32.22 -6.05 7.78
CA ASP A 234 -32.96 -5.51 6.63
C ASP A 234 -32.80 -3.99 6.48
N HIS A 235 -32.84 -3.25 7.59
CA HIS A 235 -32.67 -1.80 7.57
C HIS A 235 -31.23 -1.36 7.24
N VAL A 236 -30.19 -2.09 7.70
CA VAL A 236 -28.82 -1.76 7.28
C VAL A 236 -28.57 -2.06 5.80
N LEU A 237 -29.19 -3.10 5.25
CA LEU A 237 -29.14 -3.38 3.81
C LEU A 237 -29.77 -2.23 3.00
N LYS A 238 -30.92 -1.74 3.44
CA LYS A 238 -31.57 -0.55 2.86
C LYS A 238 -30.72 0.70 2.97
N CYS A 239 -30.02 0.92 4.10
CA CYS A 239 -29.02 2.00 4.21
C CYS A 239 -27.94 1.87 3.14
N SER A 240 -27.37 0.66 2.97
CA SER A 240 -26.30 0.41 1.99
C SER A 240 -26.78 0.67 0.56
N HIS A 241 -27.98 0.21 0.19
CA HIS A 241 -28.49 0.45 -1.17
C HIS A 241 -28.81 1.94 -1.41
N THR A 242 -29.41 2.61 -0.42
CA THR A 242 -29.68 4.06 -0.47
C THR A 242 -28.39 4.86 -0.65
N PHE A 243 -27.31 4.47 0.05
CA PHE A 243 -25.98 5.05 -0.14
C PHE A 243 -25.46 4.82 -1.57
N ASN A 244 -25.56 3.61 -2.12
CA ASN A 244 -25.11 3.34 -3.49
C ASN A 244 -25.88 4.18 -4.53
N MET A 245 -27.15 4.47 -4.29
CA MET A 245 -27.93 5.37 -5.15
C MET A 245 -27.48 6.84 -5.03
N LEU A 246 -27.19 7.33 -3.82
CA LEU A 246 -26.62 8.66 -3.61
C LEU A 246 -25.26 8.79 -4.31
N ASP A 247 -24.44 7.74 -4.23
CA ASP A 247 -23.14 7.65 -4.89
C ASP A 247 -23.29 7.67 -6.42
N ALA A 248 -24.23 6.90 -6.99
CA ALA A 248 -24.56 6.94 -8.42
C ALA A 248 -25.07 8.31 -8.89
N ARG A 249 -25.80 9.05 -8.03
CA ARG A 249 -26.21 10.44 -8.34
C ARG A 249 -25.04 11.43 -8.37
N GLY A 250 -23.84 11.02 -7.96
CA GLY A 250 -22.64 11.86 -8.00
C GLY A 250 -22.65 13.02 -6.99
N VAL A 251 -23.48 12.90 -5.93
CA VAL A 251 -23.63 13.93 -4.89
C VAL A 251 -22.77 13.65 -3.65
N ILE A 252 -22.15 12.48 -3.57
CA ILE A 252 -21.22 12.09 -2.51
C ILE A 252 -19.79 12.24 -3.04
N SER A 253 -18.96 13.01 -2.36
CA SER A 253 -17.54 13.11 -2.74
C SER A 253 -16.70 11.96 -2.22
N VAL A 254 -15.46 11.85 -2.74
CA VAL A 254 -14.48 10.86 -2.27
C VAL A 254 -14.30 10.92 -0.74
N THR A 255 -14.25 12.13 -0.17
CA THR A 255 -14.08 12.34 1.27
C THR A 255 -15.33 11.95 2.08
N GLU A 256 -16.53 12.32 1.61
CA GLU A 256 -17.78 11.98 2.31
C GLU A 256 -18.16 10.50 2.21
N ARG A 257 -17.77 9.86 1.10
CA ARG A 257 -17.96 8.43 0.88
C ARG A 257 -17.41 7.62 2.05
N VAL A 258 -16.25 8.00 2.57
CA VAL A 258 -15.61 7.36 3.74
C VAL A 258 -16.50 7.43 4.99
N SER A 259 -17.15 8.58 5.23
CA SER A 259 -18.04 8.79 6.39
C SER A 259 -19.31 7.93 6.33
N TYR A 260 -19.97 7.88 5.17
CA TYR A 260 -21.16 7.02 4.99
C TYR A 260 -20.83 5.54 5.12
N ILE A 261 -19.72 5.11 4.54
CA ILE A 261 -19.20 3.75 4.69
C ILE A 261 -18.99 3.41 6.17
N GLU A 262 -18.38 4.33 6.94
CA GLU A 262 -18.13 4.11 8.37
C GLU A 262 -19.44 3.97 9.17
N ARG A 263 -20.46 4.79 8.87
CA ARG A 263 -21.77 4.70 9.53
C ARG A 263 -22.43 3.34 9.29
N VAL A 264 -22.50 2.88 8.04
CA VAL A 264 -23.04 1.55 7.70
C VAL A 264 -22.22 0.45 8.38
N ARG A 265 -20.88 0.57 8.38
CA ARG A 265 -19.97 -0.37 9.06
C ARG A 265 -20.26 -0.50 10.55
N ARG A 266 -20.47 0.61 11.26
CA ARG A 266 -20.79 0.60 12.69
C ARG A 266 -22.10 -0.12 12.98
N LEU A 267 -23.11 0.02 12.10
CA LEU A 267 -24.37 -0.73 12.21
C LEU A 267 -24.14 -2.23 11.98
N ALA A 268 -23.45 -2.60 10.91
CA ALA A 268 -23.12 -4.00 10.60
C ALA A 268 -22.36 -4.68 11.74
N GLN A 269 -21.40 -3.98 12.36
CA GLN A 269 -20.67 -4.47 13.53
C GLN A 269 -21.59 -4.74 14.73
N ARG A 270 -22.55 -3.85 15.01
CA ARG A 270 -23.51 -4.05 16.10
C ARG A 270 -24.43 -5.24 15.82
N ILE A 271 -24.91 -5.37 14.58
CA ILE A 271 -25.74 -6.50 14.14
C ILE A 271 -24.98 -7.81 14.29
N ALA A 272 -23.74 -7.88 13.80
CA ALA A 272 -22.90 -9.08 13.88
C ALA A 272 -22.69 -9.54 15.34
N ARG A 273 -22.37 -8.61 16.25
CA ARG A 273 -22.22 -8.92 17.69
C ARG A 273 -23.53 -9.39 18.32
N ALA A 274 -24.65 -8.74 17.99
CA ALA A 274 -25.96 -9.11 18.49
C ALA A 274 -26.38 -10.50 17.97
N TYR A 275 -26.09 -10.81 16.71
CA TYR A 275 -26.32 -12.12 16.12
C TYR A 275 -25.51 -13.20 16.82
N VAL A 276 -24.19 -13.04 16.96
CA VAL A 276 -23.32 -14.01 17.65
C VAL A 276 -23.85 -14.30 19.05
N LYS A 277 -24.16 -13.26 19.83
CA LYS A 277 -24.74 -13.39 21.17
C LYS A 277 -26.07 -14.15 21.15
N GLN A 278 -26.96 -13.84 20.21
CA GLN A 278 -28.24 -14.53 20.06
C GLN A 278 -28.03 -16.02 19.75
N ARG A 279 -27.05 -16.38 18.91
CA ARG A 279 -26.74 -17.79 18.59
C ARG A 279 -26.12 -18.53 19.76
N GLU A 280 -25.29 -17.87 20.55
CA GLU A 280 -24.75 -18.40 21.81
C GLU A 280 -25.87 -18.66 22.83
N GLU A 281 -26.81 -17.72 23.02
CA GLU A 281 -27.98 -17.89 23.89
C GLU A 281 -28.92 -19.03 23.43
N MET A 282 -28.90 -19.36 22.15
CA MET A 282 -29.62 -20.50 21.56
C MET A 282 -28.82 -21.81 21.59
N GLU A 283 -27.64 -21.82 22.23
CA GLU A 283 -26.74 -22.98 22.32
C GLU A 283 -26.30 -23.54 20.94
N HIS A 284 -26.12 -22.66 19.94
CA HIS A 284 -25.64 -23.01 18.59
C HIS A 284 -26.39 -24.20 17.94
N PRO A 285 -27.68 -24.04 17.59
CA PRO A 285 -28.56 -25.17 17.24
C PRO A 285 -28.22 -25.93 15.95
N LEU A 286 -27.33 -25.40 15.09
CA LEU A 286 -26.84 -26.06 13.87
C LEU A 286 -25.60 -26.92 14.09
N MET A 287 -25.02 -26.92 15.29
CA MET A 287 -23.90 -27.80 15.62
C MET A 287 -24.28 -29.27 15.39
N GLY A 288 -23.40 -30.01 14.70
CA GLY A 288 -23.59 -31.43 14.37
C GLY A 288 -24.69 -31.74 13.35
N ARG A 289 -25.25 -30.73 12.67
CA ARG A 289 -26.32 -30.92 11.66
C ARG A 289 -25.82 -31.10 10.23
N PHE A 290 -24.61 -30.66 9.94
CA PHE A 290 -23.94 -30.88 8.66
C PHE A 290 -23.02 -32.09 8.79
N SER A 291 -23.03 -32.99 7.80
CA SER A 291 -22.03 -34.05 7.77
C SER A 291 -20.70 -33.43 7.39
N THR A 292 -19.71 -33.52 8.27
CA THR A 292 -18.31 -33.28 7.89
C THR A 292 -17.89 -34.48 7.05
N SER A 293 -18.10 -34.41 5.74
CA SER A 293 -17.54 -35.39 4.81
C SER A 293 -16.03 -35.19 4.73
N THR A 294 -15.34 -35.63 5.76
CA THR A 294 -13.90 -35.91 5.73
C THR A 294 -13.75 -37.42 5.74
N ASP A 295 -14.27 -38.08 4.70
CA ASP A 295 -13.71 -39.37 4.30
C ASP A 295 -12.44 -39.05 3.53
N ALA A 296 -11.35 -38.88 4.28
CA ALA A 296 -10.02 -38.99 3.72
C ALA A 296 -9.88 -40.43 3.19
N ALA A 297 -9.74 -40.55 1.88
CA ALA A 297 -9.41 -41.80 1.23
C ALA A 297 -8.16 -42.43 1.88
N ASP A 298 -8.32 -43.69 2.25
CA ASP A 298 -7.33 -44.69 2.67
C ASP A 298 -5.96 -44.20 3.18
N SER A 299 -5.79 -44.37 4.49
CA SER A 299 -4.50 -44.50 5.16
C SER A 299 -3.67 -45.65 4.54
N THR A 300 -2.82 -45.33 3.58
CA THR A 300 -1.74 -46.24 3.16
C THR A 300 -0.63 -46.21 4.20
N VAL A 301 -0.60 -47.29 4.99
CA VAL A 301 0.52 -47.92 5.70
C VAL A 301 1.82 -47.12 5.72
N VAL A 302 2.17 -46.62 6.90
CA VAL A 302 3.51 -46.18 7.26
C VAL A 302 4.48 -47.36 7.12
N GLU A 303 5.28 -47.38 6.05
CA GLU A 303 6.49 -48.19 6.03
C GLU A 303 7.52 -47.54 6.95
N SER A 304 7.83 -48.23 8.05
CA SER A 304 8.96 -47.89 8.91
C SER A 304 10.26 -48.11 8.14
N ASN A 305 10.77 -47.06 7.51
CA ASN A 305 12.14 -47.09 7.00
C ASN A 305 13.11 -47.16 8.18
N THR A 306 13.80 -48.29 8.25
CA THR A 306 14.97 -48.47 9.10
C THR A 306 16.05 -47.55 8.55
N PRO A 307 16.74 -46.73 9.38
CA PRO A 307 17.76 -45.82 8.87
C PRO A 307 18.86 -46.61 8.17
N SER A 308 18.94 -46.44 6.85
CA SER A 308 20.07 -46.90 6.07
C SER A 308 21.27 -46.06 6.47
N GLN A 309 22.15 -46.62 7.29
CA GLN A 309 23.47 -46.07 7.56
C GLN A 309 24.32 -46.17 6.28
N ALA A 310 24.12 -45.25 5.35
CA ALA A 310 25.10 -44.91 4.34
C ALA A 310 25.74 -43.58 4.74
N SER A 311 26.97 -43.70 5.22
CA SER A 311 27.89 -42.64 5.64
C SER A 311 28.22 -41.70 4.47
N GLN A 312 27.43 -40.66 4.27
CA GLN A 312 27.87 -39.47 3.54
C GLN A 312 28.09 -38.33 4.53
N GLU A 313 29.24 -37.68 4.39
CA GLU A 313 29.65 -36.56 5.25
C GLU A 313 28.76 -35.33 5.03
N THR A 314 28.22 -35.19 3.82
CA THR A 314 27.30 -34.14 3.40
C THR A 314 26.12 -34.73 2.62
N ALA A 315 24.98 -34.05 2.60
CA ALA A 315 23.81 -34.37 1.78
C ALA A 315 23.10 -33.08 1.34
N ASP A 316 22.44 -33.10 0.19
CA ASP A 316 21.65 -31.95 -0.28
C ASP A 316 20.31 -31.86 0.48
N LEU A 317 19.84 -30.65 0.78
CA LEU A 317 18.52 -30.40 1.34
C LEU A 317 17.60 -29.81 0.27
N LEU A 318 16.42 -30.38 0.09
CA LEU A 318 15.33 -29.82 -0.72
C LEU A 318 14.11 -29.60 0.16
N PHE A 319 13.64 -28.35 0.23
CA PHE A 319 12.47 -27.96 1.00
C PHE A 319 11.49 -27.17 0.13
N GLU A 320 10.28 -27.68 -0.06
CA GLU A 320 9.22 -27.06 -0.85
C GLU A 320 8.01 -26.75 0.04
N ILE A 321 7.54 -25.50 -0.01
CA ILE A 321 6.29 -25.06 0.58
C ILE A 321 5.27 -24.92 -0.56
N GLY A 322 4.39 -25.90 -0.67
CA GLY A 322 3.34 -25.97 -1.67
C GLY A 322 2.06 -25.28 -1.22
N THR A 323 1.51 -24.41 -2.05
CA THR A 323 0.42 -23.50 -1.68
C THR A 323 -0.63 -23.35 -2.78
N GLU A 324 -1.76 -22.76 -2.43
CA GLU A 324 -2.59 -22.07 -3.41
C GLU A 324 -1.93 -20.76 -3.86
N GLU A 325 -2.37 -20.22 -5.00
CA GLU A 325 -1.69 -19.16 -5.74
C GLU A 325 -1.42 -17.90 -4.89
N ILE A 326 -0.16 -17.67 -4.56
CA ILE A 326 0.35 -16.50 -3.86
C ILE A 326 0.40 -15.31 -4.82
N PRO A 327 0.05 -14.10 -4.35
CA PRO A 327 0.37 -12.84 -5.01
C PRO A 327 1.75 -12.79 -5.68
N ALA A 328 1.80 -12.43 -6.97
CA ALA A 328 3.05 -12.34 -7.73
C ALA A 328 4.09 -11.43 -7.06
N SER A 329 3.62 -10.34 -6.43
CA SER A 329 4.46 -9.37 -5.72
C SER A 329 5.06 -9.91 -4.41
N TYR A 330 4.50 -10.99 -3.83
CA TYR A 330 4.93 -11.52 -2.53
C TYR A 330 6.00 -12.61 -2.67
N VAL A 331 6.05 -13.30 -3.81
CA VAL A 331 6.97 -14.43 -4.03
C VAL A 331 8.45 -14.00 -3.97
N PRO A 332 8.93 -12.97 -4.71
CA PRO A 332 10.35 -12.60 -4.67
C PRO A 332 10.86 -12.22 -3.26
N PRO A 333 10.15 -11.35 -2.50
CA PRO A 333 10.55 -11.04 -1.12
C PRO A 333 10.53 -12.27 -0.20
N ALA A 334 9.61 -13.21 -0.40
CA ALA A 334 9.54 -14.44 0.41
C ALA A 334 10.73 -15.37 0.12
N LEU A 335 11.16 -15.49 -1.15
CA LEU A 335 12.35 -16.25 -1.52
C LEU A 335 13.62 -15.66 -0.90
N ALA A 336 13.78 -14.32 -0.94
CA ALA A 336 14.90 -13.63 -0.33
C ALA A 336 14.92 -13.82 1.21
N GLN A 337 13.77 -13.65 1.87
CA GLN A 337 13.63 -13.90 3.30
C GLN A 337 13.98 -15.34 3.68
N LEU A 338 13.45 -16.34 2.96
CA LEU A 338 13.71 -17.75 3.24
C LEU A 338 15.21 -18.06 3.14
N ARG A 339 15.89 -17.51 2.13
CA ARG A 339 17.35 -17.63 1.98
C ARG A 339 18.09 -17.07 3.19
N GLU A 340 17.78 -15.84 3.59
CA GLU A 340 18.44 -15.15 4.71
C GLU A 340 18.20 -15.86 6.06
N ILE A 341 16.94 -16.21 6.32
CA ILE A 341 16.52 -16.95 7.53
C ILE A 341 17.28 -18.28 7.62
N THR A 342 17.35 -19.02 6.51
CA THR A 342 18.05 -20.31 6.45
C THR A 342 19.55 -20.17 6.74
N ILE A 343 20.23 -19.24 6.06
CA ILE A 343 21.68 -19.02 6.23
C ILE A 343 22.00 -18.67 7.68
N GLN A 344 21.22 -17.75 8.26
CA GLN A 344 21.39 -17.34 9.65
C GLN A 344 21.09 -18.49 10.61
N SER A 345 20.00 -19.23 10.37
CA SER A 345 19.56 -20.34 11.21
C SER A 345 20.58 -21.49 11.22
N LEU A 346 21.06 -21.94 10.08
CA LEU A 346 22.06 -23.02 9.99
C LEU A 346 23.41 -22.62 10.60
N THR A 347 23.82 -21.35 10.40
CA THR A 347 25.05 -20.81 10.98
C THR A 347 24.96 -20.76 12.51
N ASN A 348 23.83 -20.29 13.06
CA ASN A 348 23.57 -20.29 14.50
C ASN A 348 23.56 -21.71 15.08
N HIS A 349 23.10 -22.68 14.30
CA HIS A 349 23.11 -24.09 14.67
C HIS A 349 24.40 -24.80 14.32
N ARG A 350 25.47 -24.11 13.86
CA ARG A 350 26.78 -24.72 13.56
C ARG A 350 26.68 -25.93 12.61
N ILE A 351 25.79 -25.85 11.62
CA ILE A 351 25.68 -26.84 10.55
C ILE A 351 26.36 -26.23 9.33
N PRO A 352 27.55 -26.68 8.90
CA PRO A 352 28.13 -26.21 7.65
C PRO A 352 27.29 -26.63 6.45
N PHE A 353 27.19 -25.74 5.46
CA PHE A 353 26.43 -25.96 4.24
C PHE A 353 27.14 -25.28 3.06
N GLY A 354 26.84 -25.76 1.85
CA GLY A 354 27.32 -25.21 0.60
C GLY A 354 26.43 -24.11 0.04
N GLU A 355 26.15 -24.18 -1.25
CA GLU A 355 25.34 -23.20 -1.96
C GLU A 355 23.87 -23.29 -1.54
N VAL A 356 23.28 -22.16 -1.16
CA VAL A 356 21.84 -22.00 -0.93
C VAL A 356 21.21 -21.42 -2.18
N GLU A 357 20.12 -22.00 -2.65
CA GLU A 357 19.34 -21.53 -3.81
C GLU A 357 17.85 -21.51 -3.45
N THR A 358 17.12 -20.55 -4.01
CA THR A 358 15.67 -20.44 -3.81
C THR A 358 14.97 -20.30 -5.15
N LEU A 359 13.92 -21.10 -5.36
CA LEU A 359 13.12 -21.13 -6.59
C LEU A 359 11.66 -20.90 -6.24
N GLY A 360 10.85 -20.39 -7.17
CA GLY A 360 9.47 -20.06 -6.85
C GLY A 360 8.53 -19.92 -8.04
N THR A 361 7.27 -20.22 -7.79
CA THR A 361 6.14 -20.03 -8.71
C THR A 361 4.98 -19.41 -7.93
N PRO A 362 3.84 -19.07 -8.56
CA PRO A 362 2.65 -18.67 -7.80
C PRO A 362 2.24 -19.70 -6.74
N ARG A 363 2.49 -21.01 -6.95
CA ARG A 363 2.00 -22.09 -6.08
C ARG A 363 3.08 -22.71 -5.19
N ARG A 364 4.33 -22.28 -5.29
CA ARG A 364 5.42 -22.92 -4.55
C ARG A 364 6.57 -21.96 -4.22
N ILE A 365 7.11 -22.14 -3.01
CA ILE A 365 8.37 -21.52 -2.55
C ILE A 365 9.32 -22.67 -2.22
N THR A 366 10.46 -22.75 -2.91
CA THR A 366 11.42 -23.83 -2.78
C THR A 366 12.77 -23.30 -2.32
N LEU A 367 13.40 -24.04 -1.40
CA LEU A 367 14.76 -23.86 -0.92
C LEU A 367 15.56 -25.12 -1.24
N SER A 368 16.73 -24.95 -1.80
CA SER A 368 17.71 -26.01 -2.01
C SER A 368 19.03 -25.61 -1.37
N ILE A 369 19.69 -26.56 -0.71
CA ILE A 369 21.01 -26.35 -0.10
C ILE A 369 21.92 -27.50 -0.48
N LYS A 370 23.04 -27.19 -1.12
CA LYS A 370 24.07 -28.20 -1.42
C LYS A 370 24.93 -28.51 -0.21
N ASP A 371 25.43 -29.73 -0.14
CA ASP A 371 26.50 -30.13 0.78
C ASP A 371 26.21 -29.82 2.27
N VAL A 372 24.98 -30.00 2.75
CA VAL A 372 24.65 -29.84 4.17
C VAL A 372 25.36 -30.94 4.96
N LYS A 373 26.20 -30.56 5.92
CA LYS A 373 26.85 -31.54 6.82
C LYS A 373 25.78 -32.34 7.56
N THR A 374 25.89 -33.66 7.50
CA THR A 374 24.92 -34.57 8.13
C THR A 374 25.06 -34.61 9.66
N LEU A 375 26.14 -34.04 10.20
CA LEU A 375 26.40 -33.90 11.63
C LEU A 375 26.77 -32.45 11.96
N GLN A 376 26.11 -31.89 12.96
CA GLN A 376 26.42 -30.57 13.53
C GLN A 376 27.86 -30.54 14.05
N GLU A 377 28.55 -29.40 13.93
CA GLU A 377 29.87 -29.25 14.56
C GLU A 377 29.74 -29.24 16.09
N SER A 378 30.66 -29.95 16.75
CA SER A 378 30.73 -29.95 18.21
C SER A 378 31.40 -28.66 18.69
N GLU A 379 30.87 -28.04 19.73
CA GLU A 379 31.46 -26.83 20.32
C GLU A 379 32.07 -27.15 21.69
N GLU A 380 33.30 -26.66 21.89
CA GLU A 380 33.92 -26.62 23.21
C GLU A 380 33.70 -25.23 23.81
N THR A 381 32.79 -25.14 24.79
CA THR A 381 32.58 -23.90 25.55
C THR A 381 33.36 -23.96 26.86
N GLU A 382 34.21 -22.96 27.11
CA GLU A 382 34.85 -22.79 28.41
C GLU A 382 33.96 -21.93 29.31
N VAL A 383 33.49 -22.49 30.42
CA VAL A 383 32.71 -21.77 31.42
C VAL A 383 33.59 -21.51 32.64
N VAL A 384 33.80 -20.24 32.98
CA VAL A 384 34.54 -19.82 34.17
C VAL A 384 33.63 -19.87 35.40
N GLY A 385 34.07 -20.60 36.41
CA GLY A 385 33.39 -20.85 37.67
C GLY A 385 33.92 -19.98 38.82
N PRO A 386 33.96 -20.48 40.06
CA PRO A 386 34.43 -19.71 41.21
C PRO A 386 35.96 -19.55 41.24
N PRO A 387 36.49 -18.53 41.98
CA PRO A 387 37.93 -18.38 42.20
C PRO A 387 38.55 -19.65 42.80
N LYS A 388 39.80 -19.97 42.44
CA LYS A 388 40.54 -21.15 42.92
C LYS A 388 40.53 -21.27 44.44
N ARG A 389 40.71 -20.16 45.15
CA ARG A 389 40.68 -20.07 46.64
C ARG A 389 39.35 -20.48 47.29
N ILE A 390 38.26 -20.47 46.52
CA ILE A 390 36.92 -20.88 46.97
C ILE A 390 36.64 -22.30 46.49
N ALA A 391 37.17 -22.68 45.33
CA ALA A 391 36.96 -23.97 44.70
C ALA A 391 37.80 -25.11 45.33
N TYR A 392 38.99 -24.81 45.86
CA TYR A 392 39.89 -25.78 46.51
C TYR A 392 40.31 -25.27 47.90
N ASP A 393 40.44 -26.18 48.86
CA ASP A 393 40.88 -25.86 50.21
C ASP A 393 42.42 -25.83 50.36
N GLU A 394 42.92 -25.55 51.57
CA GLU A 394 44.37 -25.44 51.86
C GLU A 394 45.15 -26.75 51.64
N ASN A 395 44.47 -27.90 51.58
CA ASN A 395 45.06 -29.21 51.30
C ASN A 395 44.97 -29.60 49.80
N GLY A 396 44.35 -28.75 48.97
CA GLY A 396 44.13 -29.00 47.55
C GLY A 396 42.90 -29.88 47.24
N GLU A 397 42.02 -30.13 48.22
CA GLU A 397 40.80 -30.91 48.00
C GLU A 397 39.65 -30.02 47.47
N PRO A 398 38.82 -30.53 46.54
CA PRO A 398 37.71 -29.77 45.95
C PRO A 398 36.62 -29.48 46.99
N THR A 399 36.28 -28.21 47.17
CA THR A 399 35.23 -27.78 48.09
C THR A 399 33.84 -28.03 47.50
N LYS A 400 32.79 -27.84 48.31
CA LYS A 400 31.39 -27.88 47.84
C LYS A 400 31.13 -26.94 46.65
N ALA A 401 31.87 -25.84 46.54
CA ALA A 401 31.73 -24.90 45.43
C ALA A 401 32.24 -25.49 44.11
N ALA A 402 33.39 -26.17 44.10
CA ALA A 402 33.90 -26.86 42.92
C ALA A 402 33.00 -28.05 42.52
N ILE A 403 32.53 -28.81 43.51
CA ILE A 403 31.64 -29.97 43.28
C ILE A 403 30.29 -29.51 42.69
N GLY A 404 29.70 -28.45 43.24
CA GLY A 404 28.46 -27.88 42.72
C GLY A 404 28.62 -27.29 41.32
N PHE A 405 29.75 -26.63 41.06
CA PHE A 405 30.08 -26.09 39.74
C PHE A 405 30.25 -27.21 38.69
N ALA A 406 31.06 -28.22 38.96
CA ALA A 406 31.24 -29.38 38.08
C ALA A 406 29.92 -30.08 37.75
N ARG A 407 29.07 -30.31 38.77
CA ARG A 407 27.75 -30.92 38.59
C ARG A 407 26.80 -30.08 37.74
N THR A 408 26.83 -28.75 37.89
CA THR A 408 26.00 -27.83 37.10
C THR A 408 26.44 -27.82 35.64
N GLN A 409 27.74 -27.96 35.37
CA GLN A 409 28.29 -27.99 34.02
C GLN A 409 28.33 -29.41 33.39
N GLY A 410 27.94 -30.45 34.13
CA GLY A 410 27.88 -31.84 33.65
C GLY A 410 29.24 -32.50 33.42
N VAL A 411 30.31 -32.01 34.05
CA VAL A 411 31.68 -32.54 33.92
C VAL A 411 32.15 -33.21 35.21
N GLU A 412 33.11 -34.13 35.13
CA GLU A 412 33.74 -34.68 36.34
C GLU A 412 34.62 -33.62 37.02
N ILE A 413 34.72 -33.68 38.36
CA ILE A 413 35.52 -32.73 39.16
C ILE A 413 37.00 -32.75 38.73
N SER A 414 37.49 -33.92 38.32
CA SER A 414 38.85 -34.12 37.80
C SER A 414 39.12 -33.41 36.47
N ALA A 415 38.07 -33.00 35.74
CA ALA A 415 38.16 -32.29 34.46
C ALA A 415 38.18 -30.75 34.61
N LEU A 416 38.05 -30.23 35.83
CA LEU A 416 38.13 -28.80 36.11
C LEU A 416 39.57 -28.30 35.98
N ARG A 417 39.78 -27.23 35.22
CA ARG A 417 41.09 -26.58 35.03
C ARG A 417 41.16 -25.25 35.77
N ILE A 418 42.38 -24.82 36.13
CA ILE A 418 42.61 -23.47 36.65
C ILE A 418 43.03 -22.60 35.47
N VAL A 419 42.33 -21.48 35.30
CA VAL A 419 42.62 -20.47 34.28
C VAL A 419 42.96 -19.15 34.94
N GLU A 420 43.91 -18.43 34.37
CA GLU A 420 44.30 -17.11 34.83
C GLU A 420 43.43 -16.05 34.11
N THR A 421 42.70 -15.26 34.89
CA THR A 421 41.81 -14.21 34.39
C THR A 421 42.31 -12.85 34.88
N GLU A 422 41.82 -11.74 34.32
CA GLU A 422 42.14 -10.37 34.80
C GLU A 422 41.80 -10.15 36.30
N ARG A 423 41.00 -11.03 36.90
CA ARG A 423 40.58 -11.00 38.32
C ARG A 423 41.26 -12.05 39.20
N GLY A 424 42.26 -12.77 38.68
CA GLY A 424 43.05 -13.81 39.38
C GLY A 424 42.81 -15.24 38.87
N GLU A 425 43.27 -16.23 39.65
CA GLU A 425 43.12 -17.67 39.33
C GLU A 425 41.68 -18.16 39.60
N TYR A 426 41.02 -18.67 38.56
CA TYR A 426 39.65 -19.19 38.62
C TYR A 426 39.60 -20.63 38.13
N VAL A 427 38.57 -21.36 38.56
CA VAL A 427 38.30 -22.70 38.02
C VAL A 427 37.42 -22.56 36.79
N ALA A 428 37.73 -23.28 35.73
CA ALA A 428 36.91 -23.36 34.52
C ALA A 428 36.62 -24.82 34.15
N ALA A 429 35.48 -25.02 33.50
CA ALA A 429 35.08 -26.29 32.91
C ALA A 429 35.01 -26.13 31.40
N THR A 430 35.59 -27.09 30.66
CA THR A 430 35.35 -27.22 29.22
C THR A 430 34.14 -28.14 29.04
N LYS A 431 33.05 -27.59 28.51
CA LYS A 431 31.86 -28.35 28.14
C LYS A 431 31.93 -28.66 26.65
N LEU A 432 32.08 -29.95 26.32
CA LEU A 432 31.98 -30.42 24.95
C LEU A 432 30.50 -30.71 24.65
N GLU A 433 29.88 -29.86 23.85
CA GLU A 433 28.56 -30.14 23.29
C GLU A 433 28.74 -30.98 22.03
N LYS A 434 28.44 -32.28 22.11
CA LYS A 434 28.51 -33.17 20.96
C LYS A 434 27.48 -32.75 19.91
N GLY A 435 27.93 -32.70 18.66
CA GLY A 435 27.07 -32.45 17.51
C GLY A 435 25.92 -33.46 17.40
N VAL A 436 24.73 -32.96 17.09
CA VAL A 436 23.53 -33.75 16.82
C VAL A 436 23.41 -34.02 15.31
N ALA A 437 22.70 -35.06 14.91
CA ALA A 437 22.39 -35.31 13.50
C ALA A 437 21.66 -34.10 12.91
N ALA A 438 22.10 -33.61 11.75
CA ALA A 438 21.52 -32.42 11.14
C ALA A 438 20.03 -32.59 10.83
N GLN A 439 19.59 -33.82 10.51
CA GLN A 439 18.18 -34.15 10.31
C GLN A 439 17.31 -33.85 11.54
N GLU A 440 17.79 -34.14 12.76
CA GLU A 440 17.05 -33.86 14.00
C GLU A 440 16.93 -32.35 14.25
N VAL A 441 17.97 -31.59 13.91
CA VAL A 441 17.95 -30.13 14.02
C VAL A 441 16.99 -29.53 12.97
N LEU A 442 17.12 -29.95 11.71
CA LEU A 442 16.28 -29.50 10.60
C LEU A 442 14.80 -29.82 10.83
N GLN A 443 14.49 -30.94 11.46
CA GLN A 443 13.11 -31.29 11.82
C GLN A 443 12.41 -30.20 12.65
N ALA A 444 13.15 -29.51 13.53
CA ALA A 444 12.64 -28.38 14.30
C ALA A 444 12.70 -27.06 13.51
N LEU A 445 13.75 -26.84 12.72
CA LEU A 445 13.98 -25.56 12.03
C LEU A 445 13.05 -25.32 10.84
N LEU A 446 12.67 -26.36 10.09
CA LEU A 446 11.85 -26.19 8.88
C LEU A 446 10.49 -25.51 9.18
N PRO A 447 9.71 -25.92 10.19
CA PRO A 447 8.50 -25.18 10.60
C PRO A 447 8.78 -23.75 11.07
N GLU A 448 9.88 -23.52 11.80
CA GLU A 448 10.29 -22.18 12.26
C GLU A 448 10.60 -21.25 11.09
N TRP A 449 11.19 -21.76 10.02
CA TRP A 449 11.46 -20.98 8.80
C TRP A 449 10.16 -20.56 8.11
N ILE A 450 9.16 -21.45 8.03
CA ILE A 450 7.82 -21.09 7.52
C ILE A 450 7.21 -19.98 8.37
N GLU A 451 7.23 -20.11 9.70
CA GLU A 451 6.65 -19.14 10.63
C GLU A 451 7.37 -17.79 10.62
N ALA A 452 8.67 -17.77 10.31
CA ALA A 452 9.47 -16.56 10.24
C ALA A 452 9.19 -15.70 9.00
N LEU A 453 8.59 -16.26 7.93
CA LEU A 453 8.25 -15.50 6.72
C LEU A 453 7.25 -14.38 7.02
N ARG A 454 7.45 -13.22 6.40
CA ARG A 454 6.58 -12.04 6.52
C ARG A 454 6.00 -11.68 5.16
N PHE A 455 4.70 -11.45 5.15
CA PHE A 455 3.92 -11.07 3.97
C PHE A 455 3.12 -9.79 4.27
N PRO A 456 2.80 -8.95 3.25
CA PRO A 456 1.98 -7.77 3.43
C PRO A 456 0.60 -8.06 4.05
N LYS A 457 -0.03 -9.17 3.64
CA LYS A 457 -1.26 -9.72 4.22
C LYS A 457 -1.11 -11.23 4.42
N THR A 458 -1.73 -11.74 5.49
CA THR A 458 -1.71 -13.17 5.84
C THR A 458 -3.10 -13.66 6.21
N MET A 459 -3.39 -14.91 5.88
CA MET A 459 -4.54 -15.66 6.36
C MET A 459 -4.16 -16.33 7.67
N ARG A 460 -5.11 -16.37 8.61
CA ARG A 460 -5.09 -17.30 9.74
C ARG A 460 -5.67 -18.62 9.26
N TRP A 461 -5.20 -19.73 9.82
CA TRP A 461 -5.81 -21.04 9.70
C TRP A 461 -5.73 -21.73 11.06
N GLU A 462 -6.69 -22.60 11.36
CA GLU A 462 -6.65 -23.40 12.57
C GLU A 462 -5.92 -24.72 12.28
N THR A 463 -5.09 -25.18 13.22
CA THR A 463 -4.45 -26.50 13.14
C THR A 463 -5.10 -27.53 14.05
N GLY A 464 -5.26 -28.76 13.54
CA GLY A 464 -5.64 -29.92 14.34
C GLY A 464 -7.15 -30.16 14.50
N GLY A 465 -7.97 -29.66 13.59
CA GLY A 465 -9.42 -29.90 13.60
C GLY A 465 -9.77 -31.22 12.91
N SER A 466 -10.04 -32.28 13.65
CA SER A 466 -10.59 -33.56 13.16
C SER A 466 -12.00 -33.46 12.55
N GLY A 467 -12.42 -32.29 12.07
CA GLY A 467 -13.82 -32.00 11.72
C GLY A 467 -14.79 -32.07 12.91
N VAL A 468 -14.34 -32.49 14.09
CA VAL A 468 -15.16 -32.61 15.30
C VAL A 468 -15.08 -31.32 16.09
N TYR A 469 -16.23 -30.65 16.21
CA TYR A 469 -16.41 -29.49 17.07
C TYR A 469 -17.44 -29.80 18.17
N PRO A 470 -17.18 -29.47 19.44
CA PRO A 470 -16.01 -28.75 19.96
C PRO A 470 -14.76 -29.65 20.15
N PRO A 471 -13.54 -29.08 20.13
CA PRO A 471 -12.31 -29.86 20.27
C PRO A 471 -12.18 -30.50 21.66
N GLU A 472 -11.65 -31.73 21.70
CA GLU A 472 -11.19 -32.35 22.95
C GLU A 472 -9.94 -31.61 23.48
N LYS A 473 -9.84 -31.49 24.80
CA LYS A 473 -8.89 -30.62 25.53
C LYS A 473 -7.45 -30.64 25.00
N GLY A 474 -7.03 -29.55 24.36
CA GLY A 474 -5.66 -29.20 23.98
C GLY A 474 -5.69 -27.97 23.07
N GLY A 475 -4.92 -26.91 23.38
CA GLY A 475 -5.07 -25.60 22.73
C GLY A 475 -4.88 -25.63 21.21
N ARG A 476 -5.75 -24.94 20.46
CA ARG A 476 -5.61 -24.74 19.01
C ARG A 476 -4.32 -23.99 18.71
N GLY A 477 -3.51 -24.49 17.78
CA GLY A 477 -2.52 -23.67 17.10
C GLY A 477 -3.22 -22.81 16.05
N VAL A 478 -2.79 -21.56 15.92
CA VAL A 478 -3.20 -20.68 14.82
C VAL A 478 -1.99 -20.53 13.91
N THR A 479 -2.06 -21.09 12.71
CA THR A 479 -1.02 -20.89 11.69
C THR A 479 -1.34 -19.66 10.86
N ARG A 480 -0.30 -19.02 10.33
CA ARG A 480 -0.43 -17.84 9.49
C ARG A 480 0.43 -17.99 8.25
N PHE A 481 -0.17 -17.77 7.08
CA PHE A 481 0.57 -17.79 5.82
C PHE A 481 -0.14 -16.92 4.77
N ALA A 482 0.53 -16.59 3.65
CA ALA A 482 -0.06 -15.75 2.60
C ALA A 482 -1.34 -16.37 1.99
N ARG A 483 -1.32 -17.69 1.78
CA ARG A 483 -2.38 -18.54 1.21
C ARG A 483 -2.33 -19.94 1.86
N PRO A 484 -3.37 -20.79 1.72
CA PRO A 484 -3.33 -22.14 2.28
C PRO A 484 -2.11 -22.94 1.80
N ILE A 485 -1.39 -23.54 2.75
CA ILE A 485 -0.36 -24.54 2.46
C ILE A 485 -1.08 -25.87 2.20
N ARG A 486 -0.77 -26.51 1.07
CA ARG A 486 -1.43 -27.73 0.59
C ARG A 486 -0.50 -28.95 0.61
N TRP A 487 0.81 -28.76 0.49
CA TRP A 487 1.79 -29.83 0.65
C TRP A 487 3.13 -29.29 1.13
N LEU A 488 3.93 -30.16 1.73
CA LEU A 488 5.32 -29.89 2.09
C LEU A 488 6.20 -30.99 1.52
N VAL A 489 7.33 -30.59 0.93
CA VAL A 489 8.44 -31.50 0.64
C VAL A 489 9.60 -31.15 1.54
N ALA A 490 10.19 -32.13 2.22
CA ALA A 490 11.43 -31.95 2.97
C ALA A 490 12.31 -33.19 2.83
N LEU A 491 13.37 -33.10 2.03
CA LEU A 491 14.30 -34.20 1.75
C LEU A 491 15.73 -33.82 2.12
N LEU A 492 16.44 -34.69 2.83
CA LEU A 492 17.90 -34.62 3.05
C LEU A 492 18.55 -35.83 2.38
N GLY A 493 19.24 -35.60 1.25
CA GLY A 493 19.63 -36.67 0.33
C GLY A 493 18.39 -37.39 -0.18
N ASP A 494 18.25 -38.67 0.16
CA ASP A 494 17.09 -39.49 -0.25
C ASP A 494 16.04 -39.67 0.88
N GLU A 495 16.32 -39.12 2.06
CA GLU A 495 15.51 -39.32 3.27
C GLU A 495 14.53 -38.18 3.51
N VAL A 496 13.30 -38.51 3.90
CA VAL A 496 12.28 -37.50 4.27
C VAL A 496 12.57 -36.98 5.68
N ILE A 497 12.56 -35.67 5.86
CA ILE A 497 12.60 -35.04 7.19
C ILE A 497 11.19 -35.00 7.74
N ASN A 498 10.96 -35.64 8.89
CA ASN A 498 9.64 -35.75 9.49
C ASN A 498 9.20 -34.45 10.19
N CYS A 499 8.73 -33.47 9.44
CA CYS A 499 8.16 -32.24 9.98
C CYS A 499 6.75 -31.97 9.43
N ALA A 500 6.02 -31.07 10.08
CA ALA A 500 4.71 -30.62 9.67
C ALA A 500 4.54 -29.13 10.00
N TYR A 501 3.71 -28.45 9.23
CA TYR A 501 3.26 -27.09 9.52
C TYR A 501 1.82 -26.96 9.05
N GLY A 502 0.93 -26.48 9.91
CA GLY A 502 -0.48 -26.59 9.57
C GLY A 502 -0.97 -28.04 9.73
N ASP A 503 -1.92 -28.41 8.88
CA ASP A 503 -2.30 -29.80 8.64
C ASP A 503 -1.44 -30.45 7.53
N ALA A 504 -0.45 -29.74 6.99
CA ALA A 504 0.44 -30.24 5.96
C ALA A 504 1.66 -30.98 6.56
N GLU A 505 1.82 -32.24 6.19
CA GLU A 505 2.97 -33.08 6.57
C GLU A 505 4.00 -33.14 5.45
N ALA A 506 5.29 -33.13 5.80
CA ALA A 506 6.38 -33.27 4.85
C ALA A 506 6.42 -34.69 4.26
N ARG A 507 6.45 -34.75 2.92
CA ARG A 507 6.51 -36.00 2.15
C ARG A 507 7.46 -35.84 0.96
N ARG A 508 7.59 -36.87 0.13
CA ARG A 508 8.28 -36.80 -1.17
C ARG A 508 7.31 -36.46 -2.33
N ILE A 509 6.15 -35.90 -2.03
CA ILE A 509 5.09 -35.64 -3.01
C ILE A 509 5.06 -34.16 -3.34
N THR A 510 5.20 -33.84 -4.62
CA THR A 510 4.99 -32.50 -5.21
C THR A 510 3.89 -32.56 -6.27
N TYR A 511 3.57 -31.44 -6.91
CA TYR A 511 2.52 -31.33 -7.91
C TYR A 511 2.98 -30.58 -9.16
N GLY A 512 2.49 -31.03 -10.31
CA GLY A 512 2.67 -30.36 -11.60
C GLY A 512 1.75 -29.16 -11.78
N HIS A 513 1.64 -28.73 -13.04
CA HIS A 513 0.78 -27.62 -13.41
C HIS A 513 -0.70 -27.92 -13.11
N ARG A 514 -1.41 -27.03 -12.41
CA ARG A 514 -2.77 -27.26 -11.89
C ARG A 514 -3.75 -27.79 -12.93
N SER A 515 -3.72 -27.23 -14.14
CA SER A 515 -4.67 -27.60 -15.21
C SER A 515 -4.14 -28.65 -16.18
N LEU A 516 -2.81 -28.70 -16.39
CA LEU A 516 -2.20 -29.56 -17.43
C LEU A 516 -1.81 -30.93 -16.84
N HIS A 517 -1.31 -30.93 -15.61
CA HIS A 517 -0.83 -32.09 -14.86
C HIS A 517 -1.24 -31.98 -13.36
N PRO A 518 -2.53 -32.18 -13.04
CA PRO A 518 -3.05 -32.04 -11.67
C PRO A 518 -2.61 -33.16 -10.71
N ASP A 519 -2.16 -34.30 -11.25
CA ASP A 519 -1.81 -35.49 -10.46
C ASP A 519 -0.53 -35.28 -9.62
N PRO A 520 -0.44 -35.90 -8.43
CA PRO A 520 0.76 -35.83 -7.59
C PRO A 520 1.95 -36.56 -8.23
N ILE A 521 3.15 -36.06 -7.93
CA ILE A 521 4.44 -36.58 -8.42
C ILE A 521 5.31 -36.94 -7.23
N THR A 522 5.95 -38.10 -7.30
CA THR A 522 6.88 -38.57 -6.26
C THR A 522 8.30 -38.22 -6.65
N LEU A 523 8.92 -37.32 -5.91
CA LEU A 523 10.33 -36.96 -6.07
C LEU A 523 11.22 -38.14 -5.65
N THR A 524 12.34 -38.30 -6.34
CA THR A 524 13.28 -39.41 -6.10
C THR A 524 14.35 -39.07 -5.06
N SER A 525 14.92 -37.86 -5.11
CA SER A 525 15.99 -37.37 -4.24
C SER A 525 15.89 -35.85 -3.99
N ALA A 526 16.73 -35.30 -3.10
CA ALA A 526 16.89 -33.87 -2.85
C ALA A 526 17.72 -33.11 -3.91
N ASN A 527 18.15 -33.78 -4.99
CA ASN A 527 18.97 -33.16 -6.03
C ASN A 527 18.19 -32.09 -6.82
N LEU A 528 18.71 -30.86 -6.84
CA LEU A 528 18.03 -29.71 -7.43
C LEU A 528 17.78 -29.85 -8.94
N ASP A 529 18.78 -30.34 -9.69
CA ASP A 529 18.66 -30.50 -11.15
C ASP A 529 17.57 -31.52 -11.50
N THR A 530 17.54 -32.64 -10.76
CA THR A 530 16.49 -33.67 -10.90
C THR A 530 15.12 -33.09 -10.59
N TYR A 531 14.97 -32.32 -9.51
CA TYR A 531 13.73 -31.64 -9.16
C TYR A 531 13.25 -30.69 -10.26
N ILE A 532 14.16 -29.89 -10.84
CA ILE A 532 13.85 -28.99 -11.96
C ILE A 532 13.40 -29.78 -13.20
N GLU A 533 14.08 -30.87 -13.54
CA GLU A 533 13.73 -31.72 -14.69
C GLU A 533 12.38 -32.44 -14.51
N GLU A 534 12.13 -33.00 -13.32
CA GLU A 534 10.86 -33.66 -12.97
C GLU A 534 9.69 -32.68 -13.05
N LEU A 535 9.85 -31.44 -12.55
CA LEU A 535 8.83 -30.40 -12.68
C LEU A 535 8.65 -29.88 -14.12
N ARG A 536 9.74 -29.77 -14.89
CA ARG A 536 9.65 -29.38 -16.30
C ARG A 536 8.86 -30.41 -17.12
N ALA A 537 8.97 -31.70 -16.79
CA ALA A 537 8.25 -32.77 -17.46
C ALA A 537 6.72 -32.75 -17.24
N VAL A 538 6.24 -31.97 -16.26
CA VAL A 538 4.83 -31.79 -15.91
C VAL A 538 4.38 -30.33 -16.03
N ASP A 539 4.96 -29.62 -16.99
CA ASP A 539 4.63 -28.24 -17.37
C ASP A 539 4.88 -27.20 -16.26
N VAL A 540 5.96 -27.32 -15.48
CA VAL A 540 6.35 -26.31 -14.49
C VAL A 540 7.78 -25.85 -14.70
N ILE A 541 7.98 -24.60 -15.13
CA ILE A 541 9.30 -23.97 -15.16
C ILE A 541 9.55 -23.33 -13.79
N VAL A 542 10.06 -24.09 -12.81
CA VAL A 542 10.17 -23.65 -11.41
C VAL A 542 11.17 -22.51 -11.17
N CYS A 543 12.21 -22.38 -12.01
CA CYS A 543 13.24 -21.36 -11.86
C CYS A 543 12.76 -19.98 -12.38
N PRO A 544 12.66 -18.94 -11.51
CA PRO A 544 12.13 -17.64 -11.94
C PRO A 544 12.99 -16.93 -12.99
N SER A 545 14.32 -17.09 -12.96
CA SER A 545 15.21 -16.47 -13.94
C SER A 545 15.09 -17.15 -15.30
N GLU A 546 14.99 -18.48 -15.34
CA GLU A 546 14.73 -19.24 -16.56
C GLU A 546 13.39 -18.86 -17.18
N ARG A 547 12.32 -18.80 -16.36
CA ARG A 547 10.98 -18.45 -16.80
C ARG A 547 10.92 -17.01 -17.33
N ARG A 548 11.54 -16.05 -16.63
CA ARG A 548 11.64 -14.65 -17.07
C ARG A 548 12.32 -14.52 -18.44
N GLU A 549 13.47 -15.17 -18.62
CA GLU A 549 14.19 -15.16 -19.89
C GLU A 549 13.43 -15.89 -21.00
N ALA A 550 12.72 -16.99 -20.67
CA ALA A 550 11.83 -17.67 -21.61
C ALA A 550 10.71 -16.74 -22.09
N ILE A 551 10.02 -16.02 -21.20
CA ILE A 551 8.99 -15.04 -21.56
C ILE A 551 9.59 -13.94 -22.44
N LYS A 552 10.67 -13.30 -21.97
CA LYS A 552 11.35 -12.21 -22.68
C LYS A 552 11.77 -12.62 -24.08
N LYS A 553 12.38 -13.80 -24.23
CA LYS A 553 12.82 -14.34 -25.51
C LYS A 553 11.63 -14.56 -26.45
N GLN A 554 10.59 -15.24 -25.99
CA GLN A 554 9.43 -15.53 -26.84
C GLN A 554 8.70 -14.25 -27.28
N VAL A 555 8.46 -13.32 -26.35
CA VAL A 555 7.84 -12.02 -26.65
C VAL A 555 8.69 -11.19 -27.61
N THR A 556 10.00 -11.10 -27.38
CA THR A 556 10.92 -10.35 -28.26
C THR A 556 10.98 -10.97 -29.66
N THR A 557 10.92 -12.30 -29.76
CA THR A 557 10.85 -12.99 -31.06
C THR A 557 9.57 -12.65 -31.81
N ILE A 558 8.41 -12.61 -31.14
CA ILE A 558 7.13 -12.20 -31.74
C ILE A 558 7.21 -10.75 -32.21
N LEU A 559 7.66 -9.82 -31.35
CA LEU A 559 7.77 -8.40 -31.69
C LEU A 559 8.67 -8.17 -32.92
N LYS A 560 9.82 -8.84 -32.99
CA LYS A 560 10.73 -8.75 -34.14
C LYS A 560 10.18 -9.38 -35.40
N ALA A 561 9.47 -10.51 -35.29
CA ALA A 561 8.89 -11.19 -36.45
C ALA A 561 7.77 -10.37 -37.11
N GLU A 562 7.10 -9.50 -36.33
CA GLU A 562 6.04 -8.60 -36.80
C GLU A 562 6.48 -7.14 -36.98
N ASP A 563 7.79 -6.85 -36.99
CA ASP A 563 8.36 -5.51 -37.19
C ASP A 563 7.92 -4.43 -36.15
N TYR A 564 7.72 -4.84 -34.90
CA TYR A 564 7.43 -3.93 -33.77
C TYR A 564 8.66 -3.66 -32.90
N LEU A 565 8.62 -2.55 -32.15
CA LEU A 565 9.66 -2.17 -31.20
C LEU A 565 9.76 -3.24 -30.09
N PRO A 566 10.95 -3.84 -29.83
CA PRO A 566 11.16 -4.84 -28.80
C PRO A 566 11.23 -4.20 -27.40
N LYS A 567 10.19 -3.46 -27.04
CA LYS A 567 10.05 -2.74 -25.78
C LYS A 567 9.21 -3.58 -24.84
N LEU A 568 9.83 -4.06 -23.78
CA LEU A 568 9.15 -4.74 -22.68
C LEU A 568 9.25 -3.87 -21.44
N ASP A 569 8.15 -3.80 -20.71
CA ASP A 569 8.11 -3.19 -19.39
C ASP A 569 8.61 -4.22 -18.38
N ASP A 570 9.74 -3.93 -17.71
CA ASP A 570 10.39 -4.88 -16.80
C ASP A 570 9.52 -5.21 -15.57
N GLU A 571 8.75 -4.24 -15.06
CA GLU A 571 7.83 -4.43 -13.93
C GLU A 571 6.69 -5.39 -14.30
N LEU A 572 6.10 -5.24 -15.49
CA LEU A 572 5.10 -6.16 -16.01
C LEU A 572 5.69 -7.54 -16.28
N LEU A 573 6.90 -7.61 -16.84
CA LEU A 573 7.62 -8.87 -17.07
C LEU A 573 7.84 -9.63 -15.75
N ASP A 574 8.30 -8.94 -14.71
CA ASP A 574 8.48 -9.52 -13.39
C ASP A 574 7.15 -9.96 -12.78
N THR A 575 6.09 -9.15 -12.93
CA THR A 575 4.75 -9.52 -12.46
C THR A 575 4.26 -10.80 -13.14
N VAL A 576 4.33 -10.87 -14.47
CA VAL A 576 3.87 -12.03 -15.24
C VAL A 576 4.71 -13.27 -14.94
N ASN A 577 6.02 -13.11 -14.73
CA ASN A 577 6.90 -14.20 -14.33
C ASN A 577 6.39 -14.93 -13.09
N TYR A 578 5.89 -14.21 -12.10
CA TYR A 578 5.32 -14.77 -10.87
C TYR A 578 3.79 -14.98 -10.91
N LEU A 579 3.15 -14.86 -12.08
CA LEU A 579 1.74 -15.21 -12.29
C LEU A 579 1.55 -16.57 -12.99
N VAL A 580 2.58 -17.11 -13.62
CA VAL A 580 2.50 -18.34 -14.42
C VAL A 580 3.60 -19.34 -14.06
N GLU A 581 3.30 -20.62 -14.22
CA GLU A 581 4.23 -21.77 -14.13
C GLU A 581 4.69 -22.22 -15.53
N ASN A 582 3.81 -22.13 -16.55
CA ASN A 582 4.10 -22.51 -17.94
C ASN A 582 3.77 -21.38 -18.93
N PRO A 583 4.68 -20.42 -19.16
CA PRO A 583 4.39 -19.24 -19.98
C PRO A 583 4.22 -19.57 -21.46
N GLN A 584 3.06 -19.23 -22.02
CA GLN A 584 2.80 -19.31 -23.46
C GLN A 584 2.25 -17.95 -23.98
N PRO A 585 3.02 -17.19 -24.77
CA PRO A 585 2.56 -15.91 -25.31
C PRO A 585 1.53 -16.10 -26.42
N ILE A 586 0.49 -15.28 -26.38
CA ILE A 586 -0.60 -15.26 -27.33
C ILE A 586 -0.77 -13.82 -27.81
N VAL A 587 -0.77 -13.63 -29.13
CA VAL A 587 -0.99 -12.33 -29.77
C VAL A 587 -2.49 -12.14 -29.93
N GLY A 588 -3.00 -11.04 -29.40
CA GLY A 588 -4.38 -10.62 -29.60
C GLY A 588 -4.46 -9.27 -30.30
N ASN A 589 -5.63 -8.97 -30.86
CA ASN A 589 -5.91 -7.74 -31.57
C ASN A 589 -7.15 -7.04 -30.98
N PHE A 590 -7.26 -5.75 -31.20
CA PHE A 590 -8.47 -4.98 -30.94
C PHE A 590 -8.77 -4.05 -32.12
N SER A 591 -9.96 -3.44 -32.16
CA SER A 591 -10.33 -2.53 -33.25
C SER A 591 -9.41 -1.31 -33.29
N GLU A 592 -8.89 -0.97 -34.47
CA GLU A 592 -8.07 0.23 -34.69
C GLU A 592 -8.79 1.53 -34.32
N SER A 593 -10.13 1.54 -34.32
CA SER A 593 -10.92 2.71 -33.87
C SER A 593 -10.60 3.13 -32.43
N HIS A 594 -10.21 2.20 -31.56
CA HIS A 594 -9.85 2.51 -30.18
C HIS A 594 -8.54 3.29 -30.06
N LEU A 595 -7.72 3.37 -31.12
CA LEU A 595 -6.52 4.20 -31.15
C LEU A 595 -6.84 5.71 -31.13
N GLU A 596 -8.11 6.09 -31.29
CA GLU A 596 -8.60 7.46 -31.03
C GLU A 596 -8.59 7.81 -29.54
N LEU A 597 -8.60 6.81 -28.64
CA LEU A 597 -8.49 7.04 -27.21
C LEU A 597 -7.08 7.50 -26.82
N PRO A 598 -6.95 8.29 -25.74
CA PRO A 598 -5.64 8.59 -25.17
C PRO A 598 -4.80 7.32 -24.92
N PRO A 599 -3.52 7.28 -25.34
CA PRO A 599 -2.67 6.10 -25.14
C PRO A 599 -2.59 5.65 -23.67
N GLU A 600 -2.63 6.58 -22.72
CA GLU A 600 -2.61 6.28 -21.29
C GLU A 600 -3.83 5.44 -20.84
N VAL A 601 -4.99 5.62 -21.47
CA VAL A 601 -6.19 4.80 -21.24
C VAL A 601 -5.97 3.37 -21.74
N LEU A 602 -5.47 3.23 -22.98
CA LEU A 602 -5.18 1.93 -23.59
C LEU A 602 -4.13 1.15 -22.78
N ILE A 603 -3.04 1.82 -22.40
CA ILE A 603 -1.95 1.23 -21.61
C ILE A 603 -2.45 0.85 -20.22
N THR A 604 -3.27 1.68 -19.58
CA THR A 604 -3.84 1.36 -18.26
C THR A 604 -4.73 0.12 -18.35
N ALA A 605 -5.61 0.05 -19.34
CA ALA A 605 -6.47 -1.12 -19.56
C ALA A 605 -5.66 -2.40 -19.81
N MET A 606 -4.63 -2.34 -20.65
CA MET A 606 -3.78 -3.49 -20.98
C MET A 606 -2.85 -3.90 -19.83
N LYS A 607 -1.99 -2.99 -19.33
CA LYS A 607 -0.96 -3.31 -18.33
C LYS A 607 -1.57 -3.52 -16.94
N LYS A 608 -2.39 -2.58 -16.45
CA LYS A 608 -2.88 -2.60 -15.06
C LYS A 608 -4.09 -3.50 -14.83
N HIS A 609 -4.97 -3.69 -15.80
CA HIS A 609 -6.17 -4.51 -15.57
C HIS A 609 -6.05 -5.91 -16.16
N GLN A 610 -5.16 -6.13 -17.14
CA GLN A 610 -5.11 -7.39 -17.90
C GLN A 610 -3.72 -8.03 -17.98
N ARG A 611 -2.67 -7.33 -17.52
CA ARG A 611 -1.27 -7.79 -17.58
C ARG A 611 -0.80 -8.09 -19.02
N TYR A 612 -1.30 -7.33 -20.00
CA TYR A 612 -0.93 -7.44 -21.40
C TYR A 612 0.24 -6.52 -21.76
N PHE A 613 1.12 -7.00 -22.63
CA PHE A 613 2.18 -6.19 -23.22
C PHE A 613 1.63 -5.42 -24.43
N PRO A 614 1.56 -4.07 -24.38
CA PRO A 614 1.21 -3.26 -25.54
C PRO A 614 2.28 -3.37 -26.62
N MET A 615 1.86 -3.45 -27.89
CA MET A 615 2.77 -3.50 -29.03
C MET A 615 2.95 -2.10 -29.63
N TRP A 616 4.22 -1.70 -29.82
CA TRP A 616 4.59 -0.36 -30.28
C TRP A 616 5.23 -0.41 -31.66
N LYS A 617 4.75 0.43 -32.59
CA LYS A 617 5.42 0.62 -33.89
C LYS A 617 6.63 1.54 -33.77
N SER A 618 6.56 2.53 -32.88
CA SER A 618 7.64 3.47 -32.56
C SER A 618 7.51 3.93 -31.10
N GLU A 619 8.43 4.77 -30.60
CA GLU A 619 8.41 5.26 -29.20
C GLU A 619 7.11 6.00 -28.81
N SER A 620 6.33 6.49 -29.78
CA SER A 620 5.10 7.25 -29.56
C SER A 620 3.87 6.67 -30.26
N GLU A 621 4.01 5.62 -31.07
CA GLU A 621 2.90 5.05 -31.86
C GLU A 621 2.58 3.63 -31.40
N LEU A 622 1.40 3.49 -30.79
CA LEU A 622 0.84 2.21 -30.35
C LEU A 622 0.14 1.50 -31.53
N SER A 623 0.17 0.17 -31.56
CA SER A 623 -0.61 -0.63 -32.51
C SER A 623 -1.87 -1.20 -31.87
N ALA A 624 -2.83 -1.63 -32.69
CA ALA A 624 -4.05 -2.28 -32.23
C ALA A 624 -3.84 -3.77 -31.86
N LYS A 625 -2.66 -4.08 -31.31
CA LYS A 625 -2.25 -5.43 -30.93
C LYS A 625 -1.63 -5.45 -29.53
N PHE A 626 -1.71 -6.61 -28.90
CA PHE A 626 -1.14 -6.86 -27.59
C PHE A 626 -0.67 -8.30 -27.47
N ILE A 627 0.17 -8.57 -26.48
CA ILE A 627 0.61 -9.93 -26.13
C ILE A 627 0.16 -10.23 -24.70
N THR A 628 -0.62 -11.30 -24.53
CA THR A 628 -0.94 -11.90 -23.22
C THR A 628 -0.07 -13.13 -23.00
N ILE A 629 0.29 -13.44 -21.75
CA ILE A 629 1.03 -14.66 -21.41
C ILE A 629 0.10 -15.60 -20.67
N SER A 630 -0.35 -16.65 -21.34
CA SER A 630 -1.15 -17.72 -20.73
C SER A 630 -0.33 -18.60 -19.80
N ASN A 631 -1.00 -19.19 -18.81
CA ASN A 631 -0.41 -20.18 -17.90
C ASN A 631 -0.51 -21.60 -18.48
N GLY A 632 -0.35 -21.74 -19.80
CA GLY A 632 -0.42 -23.02 -20.49
C GLY A 632 -1.85 -23.52 -20.77
N THR A 633 -2.08 -23.98 -21.99
CA THR A 633 -3.32 -24.63 -22.40
C THR A 633 -3.04 -25.81 -23.35
N ASP A 634 -3.87 -26.85 -23.29
CA ASP A 634 -3.80 -27.99 -24.21
C ASP A 634 -4.61 -27.71 -25.49
N GLY A 635 -3.96 -27.03 -26.44
CA GLY A 635 -4.39 -26.92 -27.84
C GLY A 635 -5.46 -25.86 -28.16
N ASN A 636 -6.12 -25.25 -27.17
CA ASN A 636 -7.17 -24.25 -27.40
C ASN A 636 -6.62 -22.81 -27.44
N PHE A 637 -5.60 -22.57 -28.27
CA PHE A 637 -4.98 -21.24 -28.39
C PHE A 637 -5.97 -20.19 -28.91
N ASP A 638 -6.80 -20.56 -29.89
CA ASP A 638 -7.81 -19.68 -30.48
C ASP A 638 -8.84 -19.23 -29.43
N GLY A 639 -9.28 -20.12 -28.55
CA GLY A 639 -10.21 -19.79 -27.46
C GLY A 639 -9.61 -18.86 -26.41
N VAL A 640 -8.32 -19.03 -26.09
CA VAL A 640 -7.60 -18.13 -25.20
C VAL A 640 -7.39 -16.76 -25.86
N GLN A 641 -6.96 -16.71 -27.13
CA GLN A 641 -6.84 -15.47 -27.89
C GLN A 641 -8.17 -14.73 -27.93
N HIS A 642 -9.23 -15.38 -28.41
CA HIS A 642 -10.55 -14.80 -28.55
C HIS A 642 -11.09 -14.27 -27.21
N GLY A 643 -10.91 -15.02 -26.13
CA GLY A 643 -11.31 -14.58 -24.80
C GLY A 643 -10.60 -13.31 -24.34
N ASN A 644 -9.27 -13.24 -24.50
CA ASN A 644 -8.48 -12.08 -24.10
C ASN A 644 -8.81 -10.85 -24.98
N GLU A 645 -8.99 -11.02 -26.29
CA GLU A 645 -9.42 -9.97 -27.23
C GLU A 645 -10.78 -9.40 -26.83
N ARG A 646 -11.70 -10.28 -26.43
CA ARG A 646 -13.05 -9.92 -26.02
C ARG A 646 -13.07 -9.10 -24.74
N VAL A 647 -12.28 -9.48 -23.74
CA VAL A 647 -12.15 -8.74 -22.49
C VAL A 647 -11.52 -7.36 -22.71
N LEU A 648 -10.48 -7.29 -23.55
CA LEU A 648 -9.90 -5.99 -23.88
C LEU A 648 -10.90 -5.12 -24.63
N ARG A 649 -11.56 -5.65 -25.65
CA ARG A 649 -12.61 -4.94 -26.41
C ARG A 649 -13.71 -4.43 -25.49
N ALA A 650 -14.20 -5.23 -24.54
CA ALA A 650 -15.17 -4.80 -23.56
C ALA A 650 -14.70 -3.55 -22.79
N ARG A 651 -13.50 -3.62 -22.20
CA ARG A 651 -12.92 -2.50 -21.44
C ARG A 651 -12.64 -1.27 -22.29
N LEU A 652 -12.24 -1.44 -23.55
CA LEU A 652 -11.97 -0.34 -24.47
C LEU A 652 -13.26 0.30 -24.99
N ASN A 653 -14.33 -0.47 -25.19
CA ASN A 653 -15.66 0.04 -25.50
C ASN A 653 -16.20 0.90 -24.35
N ASP A 654 -16.06 0.45 -23.09
CA ASP A 654 -16.40 1.24 -21.89
C ASP A 654 -15.66 2.59 -21.91
N ALA A 655 -14.33 2.54 -22.09
CA ALA A 655 -13.52 3.73 -22.15
C ALA A 655 -13.90 4.66 -23.31
N GLU A 656 -14.17 4.12 -24.49
CA GLU A 656 -14.60 4.88 -25.66
C GLU A 656 -15.95 5.56 -25.41
N PHE A 657 -16.90 4.85 -24.82
CA PHE A 657 -18.19 5.40 -24.44
C PHE A 657 -18.02 6.59 -23.49
N PHE A 658 -17.27 6.43 -22.39
CA PHE A 658 -17.02 7.52 -21.45
C PHE A 658 -16.33 8.70 -22.13
N TYR A 659 -15.32 8.44 -22.96
CA TYR A 659 -14.58 9.48 -23.66
C TYR A 659 -15.49 10.31 -24.57
N LYS A 660 -16.37 9.65 -25.33
CA LYS A 660 -17.34 10.32 -26.22
C LYS A 660 -18.43 11.05 -25.44
N GLU A 661 -18.94 10.45 -24.37
CA GLU A 661 -19.96 11.07 -23.51
C GLU A 661 -19.44 12.35 -22.88
N ASP A 662 -18.22 12.29 -22.33
CA ASP A 662 -17.57 13.43 -21.70
C ASP A 662 -17.25 14.55 -22.70
N GLN A 663 -17.05 14.24 -23.98
CA GLN A 663 -16.81 15.24 -25.03
C GLN A 663 -18.04 16.01 -25.48
N LYS A 664 -19.26 15.58 -25.13
CA LYS A 664 -20.50 16.28 -25.51
C LYS A 664 -20.62 17.69 -24.89
N THR A 665 -19.86 17.95 -23.82
CA THR A 665 -19.80 19.25 -23.13
C THR A 665 -18.34 19.68 -22.98
N SER A 666 -18.04 20.98 -22.99
CA SER A 666 -16.66 21.44 -22.80
C SER A 666 -16.17 21.14 -21.38
N LEU A 667 -14.85 21.18 -21.15
CA LEU A 667 -14.33 21.07 -19.79
C LEU A 667 -14.79 22.23 -18.90
N ALA A 668 -14.98 23.42 -19.47
CA ALA A 668 -15.46 24.61 -18.76
C ALA A 668 -16.91 24.46 -18.28
N ASP A 669 -17.79 23.88 -19.10
CA ASP A 669 -19.20 23.64 -18.73
C ASP A 669 -19.34 22.65 -17.56
N LYS A 670 -18.31 21.82 -17.33
CA LYS A 670 -18.27 20.86 -16.22
C LYS A 670 -17.86 21.49 -14.89
N VAL A 671 -17.30 22.71 -14.88
CA VAL A 671 -16.86 23.39 -13.66
C VAL A 671 -18.03 23.60 -12.70
N GLU A 672 -19.22 23.97 -13.19
CA GLU A 672 -20.40 24.18 -12.34
C GLU A 672 -20.81 22.89 -11.59
N ARG A 673 -20.59 21.72 -12.19
CA ARG A 673 -20.88 20.42 -11.58
C ARG A 673 -20.03 20.15 -10.33
N LEU A 674 -18.86 20.80 -10.21
CA LEU A 674 -18.02 20.71 -9.02
C LEU A 674 -18.71 21.27 -7.77
N GLY A 675 -19.76 22.09 -7.92
CA GLY A 675 -20.55 22.58 -6.79
C GLY A 675 -21.31 21.48 -6.06
N ALA A 676 -21.67 20.40 -6.77
CA ALA A 676 -22.30 19.22 -6.17
C ALA A 676 -21.28 18.23 -5.59
N VAL A 677 -19.98 18.39 -5.91
CA VAL A 677 -18.91 17.50 -5.42
C VAL A 677 -18.27 18.13 -4.19
N ILE A 678 -18.48 17.52 -3.03
CA ILE A 678 -18.02 18.05 -1.75
C ILE A 678 -16.49 17.90 -1.60
N PHE A 679 -15.71 18.97 -1.48
CA PHE A 679 -14.27 18.84 -1.23
C PHE A 679 -14.03 18.21 0.15
N HIS A 680 -14.70 18.76 1.16
CA HIS A 680 -14.75 18.25 2.52
C HIS A 680 -15.98 18.85 3.20
N ALA A 681 -16.72 18.10 4.01
CA ALA A 681 -17.98 18.55 4.62
C ALA A 681 -17.85 19.89 5.40
N LYS A 682 -16.67 20.14 6.00
CA LYS A 682 -16.34 21.39 6.70
C LYS A 682 -15.71 22.50 5.83
N LEU A 683 -15.26 22.20 4.60
CA LEU A 683 -14.49 23.15 3.74
C LEU A 683 -15.22 23.53 2.45
N GLY A 684 -16.43 23.00 2.22
CA GLY A 684 -17.25 23.29 1.06
C GLY A 684 -17.05 22.32 -0.11
N SER A 685 -17.36 22.79 -1.31
CA SER A 685 -17.33 22.04 -2.57
C SER A 685 -15.97 22.12 -3.28
N LEU A 686 -15.77 21.27 -4.30
CA LEU A 686 -14.63 21.39 -5.21
C LEU A 686 -14.70 22.64 -6.08
N LEU A 687 -15.90 23.19 -6.31
CA LEU A 687 -16.04 24.50 -6.97
C LEU A 687 -15.48 25.62 -6.09
N ASP A 688 -15.79 25.60 -4.80
CA ASP A 688 -15.21 26.56 -3.84
C ASP A 688 -13.70 26.46 -3.83
N LYS A 689 -13.16 25.22 -3.88
CA LYS A 689 -11.71 25.00 -4.00
C LYS A 689 -11.16 25.58 -5.30
N ALA A 690 -11.75 25.31 -6.46
CA ALA A 690 -11.26 25.82 -7.74
C ALA A 690 -11.20 27.36 -7.79
N GLU A 691 -12.20 28.04 -7.24
CA GLU A 691 -12.18 29.51 -7.12
C GLU A 691 -11.10 30.02 -6.15
N ARG A 692 -10.88 29.33 -5.02
CA ARG A 692 -9.74 29.64 -4.13
C ARG A 692 -8.41 29.45 -4.85
N LEU A 693 -8.23 28.37 -5.59
CA LEU A 693 -7.00 28.10 -6.34
C LEU A 693 -6.73 29.19 -7.36
N LYS A 694 -7.74 29.63 -8.12
CA LYS A 694 -7.64 30.74 -9.07
C LYS A 694 -7.16 32.04 -8.39
N ALA A 695 -7.73 32.38 -7.23
CA ALA A 695 -7.28 33.55 -6.47
C ALA A 695 -5.85 33.38 -5.92
N LEU A 696 -5.50 32.17 -5.49
CA LEU A 696 -4.20 31.86 -4.89
C LEU A 696 -3.07 31.82 -5.93
N VAL A 697 -3.28 31.21 -7.10
CA VAL A 697 -2.27 31.23 -8.18
C VAL A 697 -2.01 32.64 -8.68
N LYS A 698 -3.03 33.49 -8.76
CA LYS A 698 -2.86 34.91 -9.11
C LYS A 698 -1.99 35.63 -8.10
N PHE A 699 -2.24 35.39 -6.80
CA PHE A 699 -1.44 35.97 -5.74
C PHE A 699 0.01 35.50 -5.81
N ILE A 700 0.25 34.19 -5.92
CA ILE A 700 1.59 33.61 -6.02
C ILE A 700 2.33 34.14 -7.27
N ALA A 701 1.66 34.20 -8.42
CA ALA A 701 2.25 34.73 -9.66
C ALA A 701 2.64 36.20 -9.51
N THR A 702 1.85 37.00 -8.77
CA THR A 702 2.18 38.40 -8.48
C THR A 702 3.40 38.50 -7.57
N GLU A 703 3.44 37.75 -6.46
CA GLU A 703 4.56 37.73 -5.52
C GLU A 703 5.88 37.32 -6.20
N ILE A 704 5.83 36.32 -7.08
CA ILE A 704 7.00 35.84 -7.82
C ILE A 704 7.38 36.82 -8.94
N GLY A 705 6.40 37.35 -9.68
CA GLY A 705 6.59 38.26 -10.81
C GLY A 705 7.28 39.58 -10.44
N VAL A 706 7.23 39.98 -9.16
CA VAL A 706 8.04 41.11 -8.63
C VAL A 706 9.54 40.84 -8.73
N THR A 707 9.97 39.57 -8.71
CA THR A 707 11.39 39.16 -8.65
C THR A 707 11.87 38.35 -9.84
N ASN A 708 10.97 37.81 -10.67
CA ASN A 708 11.33 36.93 -11.79
C ASN A 708 10.52 37.28 -13.05
N SER A 709 11.22 37.74 -14.10
CA SER A 709 10.62 38.17 -15.38
C SER A 709 10.03 37.03 -16.23
N ALA A 710 10.29 35.77 -15.88
CA ALA A 710 9.64 34.62 -16.52
C ALA A 710 8.14 34.55 -16.20
N TYR A 711 7.71 35.11 -15.07
CA TYR A 711 6.31 35.13 -14.64
C TYR A 711 5.60 36.37 -15.15
N THR A 712 5.13 36.29 -16.39
CA THR A 712 4.41 37.37 -17.06
C THR A 712 2.93 37.41 -16.70
N GLU A 713 2.25 38.51 -17.03
CA GLU A 713 0.79 38.61 -16.93
C GLU A 713 0.08 37.49 -17.73
N THR A 714 0.65 37.05 -18.84
CA THR A 714 0.17 35.90 -19.63
C THR A 714 0.30 34.59 -18.85
N THR A 715 1.42 34.37 -18.16
CA THR A 715 1.65 33.18 -17.32
C THR A 715 0.62 33.14 -16.18
N ALA A 716 0.40 34.27 -15.52
CA ALA A 716 -0.62 34.40 -14.48
C ALA A 716 -2.02 34.12 -15.03
N HIS A 717 -2.37 34.66 -16.20
CA HIS A 717 -3.65 34.41 -16.86
C HIS A 717 -3.89 32.93 -17.18
N TYR A 718 -2.88 32.23 -17.73
CA TYR A 718 -2.98 30.79 -17.99
C TYR A 718 -3.05 29.98 -16.69
N ALA A 719 -2.35 30.40 -15.62
CA ALA A 719 -2.45 29.73 -14.33
C ALA A 719 -3.83 29.91 -13.70
N GLU A 720 -4.42 31.11 -13.77
CA GLU A 720 -5.80 31.37 -13.32
C GLU A 720 -6.81 30.52 -14.10
N ARG A 721 -6.65 30.40 -15.43
CA ARG A 721 -7.51 29.55 -16.27
C ARG A 721 -7.37 28.07 -15.93
N ALA A 722 -6.13 27.59 -15.79
CA ALA A 722 -5.86 26.20 -15.41
C ALA A 722 -6.43 25.89 -14.02
N ALA A 723 -6.27 26.79 -13.04
CA ALA A 723 -6.78 26.62 -11.69
C ALA A 723 -8.29 26.44 -11.62
N LEU A 724 -9.04 27.16 -12.47
CA LEU A 724 -10.49 27.02 -12.55
C LEU A 724 -10.92 25.66 -13.13
N LEU A 725 -10.13 25.12 -14.07
CA LEU A 725 -10.47 23.90 -14.81
C LEU A 725 -9.88 22.62 -14.21
N CYS A 726 -8.87 22.71 -13.35
CA CYS A 726 -7.99 21.59 -13.01
C CYS A 726 -8.64 20.41 -12.30
N LYS A 727 -9.82 20.60 -11.70
CA LYS A 727 -10.61 19.56 -11.04
C LYS A 727 -11.86 19.18 -11.82
N ALA A 728 -12.18 19.86 -12.93
CA ALA A 728 -13.43 19.65 -13.66
C ALA A 728 -13.54 18.23 -14.24
N ASP A 729 -12.40 17.59 -14.51
CA ASP A 729 -12.35 16.21 -14.96
C ASP A 729 -12.81 15.20 -13.91
N LEU A 730 -12.79 15.52 -12.61
CA LEU A 730 -13.36 14.66 -11.55
C LEU A 730 -14.87 14.42 -11.70
N THR A 731 -15.55 15.21 -12.53
CA THR A 731 -17.00 15.05 -12.84
C THR A 731 -17.24 14.27 -14.14
N THR A 732 -16.17 13.79 -14.78
CA THR A 732 -16.23 13.05 -16.04
C THR A 732 -16.37 11.56 -15.77
N GLN A 733 -17.11 10.85 -16.63
CA GLN A 733 -17.29 9.41 -16.48
C GLN A 733 -15.95 8.68 -16.60
N MET A 734 -15.06 9.17 -17.47
CA MET A 734 -13.72 8.60 -17.63
C MET A 734 -12.90 8.62 -16.33
N VAL A 735 -12.91 9.71 -15.57
CA VAL A 735 -12.15 9.79 -14.32
C VAL A 735 -12.86 9.04 -13.18
N ILE A 736 -14.19 8.95 -13.21
CA ILE A 736 -14.95 8.10 -12.28
C ILE A 736 -14.56 6.63 -12.46
N GLU A 737 -14.48 6.14 -13.71
CA GLU A 737 -14.06 4.75 -14.00
C GLU A 737 -12.54 4.54 -13.86
N PHE A 738 -11.73 5.53 -14.27
CA PHE A 738 -10.26 5.46 -14.21
C PHE A 738 -9.68 6.60 -13.33
N PRO A 739 -9.83 6.55 -12.00
CA PRO A 739 -9.38 7.62 -11.10
C PRO A 739 -7.88 7.92 -11.20
N THR A 740 -7.06 6.95 -11.61
CA THR A 740 -5.61 7.14 -11.81
C THR A 740 -5.27 8.03 -12.99
N LEU A 741 -6.24 8.34 -13.87
CA LEU A 741 -6.06 9.21 -15.04
C LEU A 741 -6.52 10.65 -14.79
N GLN A 742 -6.93 11.00 -13.56
CA GLN A 742 -7.22 12.39 -13.20
C GLN A 742 -6.05 13.32 -13.54
N GLY A 743 -6.36 14.54 -13.95
CA GLY A 743 -5.42 15.51 -14.52
C GLY A 743 -5.01 15.18 -15.96
N ILE A 744 -4.62 13.93 -16.24
CA ILE A 744 -4.22 13.48 -17.59
C ILE A 744 -5.41 13.58 -18.54
N THR A 745 -6.56 13.02 -18.16
CA THR A 745 -7.78 13.13 -18.95
C THR A 745 -8.26 14.58 -19.02
N GLY A 746 -8.15 15.35 -17.93
CA GLY A 746 -8.40 16.79 -17.91
C GLY A 746 -7.60 17.55 -18.97
N ARG A 747 -6.31 17.23 -19.17
CA ARG A 747 -5.47 17.80 -20.25
C ARG A 747 -6.05 17.51 -21.64
N TYR A 748 -6.45 16.27 -21.91
CA TYR A 748 -7.05 15.91 -23.21
C TYR A 748 -8.38 16.65 -23.43
N TYR A 749 -9.25 16.71 -22.42
CA TYR A 749 -10.52 17.43 -22.55
C TYR A 749 -10.34 18.94 -22.68
N ALA A 750 -9.33 19.53 -22.02
CA ALA A 750 -8.97 20.93 -22.19
C ALA A 750 -8.55 21.21 -23.64
N ARG A 751 -7.66 20.38 -24.21
CA ARG A 751 -7.25 20.48 -25.63
C ARG A 751 -8.42 20.33 -26.58
N ASN A 752 -9.29 19.34 -26.36
CA ASN A 752 -10.47 19.10 -27.19
C ASN A 752 -11.48 20.25 -27.09
N SER A 753 -11.51 20.97 -25.96
CA SER A 753 -12.33 22.18 -25.75
C SER A 753 -11.68 23.46 -26.31
N GLY A 754 -10.49 23.37 -26.91
CA GLY A 754 -9.76 24.51 -27.48
C GLY A 754 -8.99 25.37 -26.47
N GLU A 755 -8.72 24.86 -25.26
CA GLU A 755 -7.90 25.58 -24.28
C GLU A 755 -6.43 25.67 -24.75
N PRO A 756 -5.69 26.74 -24.39
CA PRO A 756 -4.28 26.86 -24.71
C PRO A 756 -3.44 25.72 -24.14
N GLU A 757 -2.40 25.31 -24.88
CA GLU A 757 -1.52 24.21 -24.46
C GLU A 757 -0.90 24.36 -23.06
N PRO A 758 -0.44 25.57 -22.63
CA PRO A 758 0.02 25.76 -21.25
C PRO A 758 -1.06 25.51 -20.18
N VAL A 759 -2.32 25.81 -20.49
CA VAL A 759 -3.46 25.54 -19.58
C VAL A 759 -3.70 24.03 -19.49
N ALA A 760 -3.82 23.37 -20.65
CA ALA A 760 -4.08 21.94 -20.70
C ALA A 760 -2.97 21.13 -20.01
N THR A 761 -1.70 21.46 -20.25
CA THR A 761 -0.57 20.78 -19.60
C THR A 761 -0.55 21.02 -18.09
N ALA A 762 -0.81 22.24 -17.62
CA ALA A 762 -0.88 22.55 -16.19
C ALA A 762 -1.98 21.77 -15.45
N ILE A 763 -3.11 21.46 -16.11
CA ILE A 763 -4.17 20.61 -15.54
C ILE A 763 -3.65 19.20 -15.23
N ALA A 764 -2.74 18.63 -16.02
CA ALA A 764 -2.12 17.35 -15.66
C ALA A 764 -1.01 17.53 -14.61
N GLU A 765 -0.16 18.53 -14.78
CA GLU A 765 1.03 18.72 -13.95
C GLU A 765 0.72 19.14 -12.50
N HIS A 766 -0.43 19.74 -12.20
CA HIS A 766 -0.68 20.25 -10.84
C HIS A 766 -0.67 19.17 -9.75
N TYR A 767 -0.98 17.91 -10.11
CA TYR A 767 -0.86 16.77 -9.21
C TYR A 767 0.59 16.42 -8.87
N GLN A 768 1.56 16.80 -9.71
CA GLN A 768 2.97 16.49 -9.52
C GLN A 768 3.63 17.36 -8.43
N PRO A 769 4.65 16.84 -7.72
CA PRO A 769 5.02 15.43 -7.67
C PRO A 769 4.01 14.60 -6.85
N LEU A 770 3.79 13.34 -7.26
CA LEU A 770 2.96 12.38 -6.52
C LEU A 770 3.75 11.66 -5.41
N GLY A 771 5.08 11.63 -5.50
CA GLY A 771 5.97 10.98 -4.54
C GLY A 771 7.40 11.55 -4.54
N ALA A 772 8.27 11.01 -3.70
CA ALA A 772 9.64 11.53 -3.51
C ALA A 772 10.51 11.44 -4.77
N GLU A 773 10.30 10.43 -5.61
CA GLU A 773 11.08 10.19 -6.84
C GLU A 773 10.30 10.46 -8.13
N THR A 774 9.05 10.92 -8.01
CA THR A 774 8.23 11.20 -9.20
C THR A 774 8.64 12.53 -9.85
N PRO A 775 8.38 12.71 -11.16
CA PRO A 775 8.64 13.95 -11.88
C PRO A 775 8.01 15.18 -11.20
N LEU A 776 8.66 16.33 -11.35
CA LEU A 776 8.14 17.64 -10.98
C LEU A 776 7.44 18.28 -12.19
N PRO A 777 6.52 19.24 -12.00
CA PRO A 777 5.93 20.01 -13.09
C PRO A 777 7.00 20.59 -14.01
N GLU A 778 6.89 20.38 -15.33
CA GLU A 778 7.85 20.88 -16.32
C GLU A 778 7.53 22.32 -16.77
N THR A 779 6.27 22.75 -16.64
CA THR A 779 5.86 24.12 -17.01
C THR A 779 5.76 25.06 -15.81
N GLU A 780 5.95 26.36 -16.06
CA GLU A 780 5.80 27.42 -15.06
C GLU A 780 4.35 27.51 -14.55
N VAL A 781 3.39 27.36 -15.47
CA VAL A 781 1.95 27.37 -15.17
C VAL A 781 1.58 26.17 -14.28
N GLY A 782 2.09 24.98 -14.61
CA GLY A 782 1.91 23.77 -13.81
C GLY A 782 2.53 23.88 -12.42
N ALA A 783 3.73 24.45 -12.31
CA ALA A 783 4.40 24.68 -11.02
C ALA A 783 3.61 25.62 -10.10
N LEU A 784 3.12 26.75 -10.61
CA LEU A 784 2.28 27.68 -9.83
C LEU A 784 1.02 27.00 -9.29
N LEU A 785 0.31 26.28 -10.16
CA LEU A 785 -0.92 25.60 -9.78
C LEU A 785 -0.66 24.45 -8.81
N ALA A 786 0.41 23.69 -9.01
CA ALA A 786 0.83 22.62 -8.11
C ALA A 786 1.12 23.14 -6.70
N ILE A 787 1.81 24.28 -6.57
CA ILE A 787 2.10 24.93 -5.29
C ILE A 787 0.80 25.39 -4.62
N ALA A 788 -0.06 26.08 -5.38
CA ALA A 788 -1.34 26.58 -4.87
C ALA A 788 -2.24 25.45 -4.35
N ASP A 789 -2.43 24.37 -5.12
CA ASP A 789 -3.29 23.24 -4.73
C ASP A 789 -2.79 22.53 -3.47
N LYS A 790 -1.46 22.33 -3.38
CA LYS A 790 -0.83 21.71 -2.22
C LYS A 790 -0.98 22.57 -0.97
N LEU A 791 -0.72 23.87 -1.07
CA LEU A 791 -0.83 24.80 0.07
C LEU A 791 -2.28 25.00 0.51
N ASP A 792 -3.23 25.21 -0.41
CA ASP A 792 -4.66 25.32 -0.09
C ASP A 792 -5.16 24.08 0.66
N THR A 793 -4.74 22.89 0.21
CA THR A 793 -5.11 21.63 0.85
C THR A 793 -4.55 21.53 2.27
N ILE A 794 -3.25 21.81 2.48
CA ILE A 794 -2.65 21.76 3.81
C ILE A 794 -3.34 22.77 4.75
N VAL A 795 -3.52 24.01 4.32
CA VAL A 795 -4.18 25.06 5.11
C VAL A 795 -5.60 24.67 5.50
N GLY A 796 -6.38 24.13 4.55
CA GLY A 796 -7.74 23.69 4.80
C GLY A 796 -7.82 22.63 5.90
N TYR A 797 -7.06 21.54 5.76
CA TYR A 797 -7.08 20.43 6.73
C TYR A 797 -6.52 20.83 8.11
N PHE A 798 -5.48 21.67 8.15
CA PHE A 798 -4.97 22.21 9.42
C PHE A 798 -6.00 23.11 10.11
N GLY A 799 -6.73 23.92 9.33
CA GLY A 799 -7.73 24.84 9.83
C GLY A 799 -9.02 24.19 10.35
N ILE A 800 -9.30 22.94 9.98
CA ILE A 800 -10.38 22.12 10.58
C ILE A 800 -9.87 21.08 11.58
N GLU A 801 -8.61 21.23 11.99
CA GLU A 801 -7.92 20.40 13.00
C GLU A 801 -7.72 18.92 12.61
N GLU A 802 -7.78 18.59 11.32
CA GLU A 802 -7.56 17.24 10.80
C GLU A 802 -6.10 17.04 10.38
N ARG A 803 -5.22 17.09 11.37
CA ARG A 803 -3.76 17.08 11.21
C ARG A 803 -3.21 15.65 11.13
N PRO A 804 -2.09 15.39 10.42
CA PRO A 804 -1.46 14.07 10.39
C PRO A 804 -0.94 13.67 11.79
N THR A 805 -1.17 12.42 12.20
CA THR A 805 -0.77 11.90 13.53
C THR A 805 0.16 10.70 13.39
N GLY A 806 1.30 10.68 14.07
CA GLY A 806 2.19 9.51 14.12
C GLY A 806 2.45 8.90 12.73
N SER A 807 2.03 7.65 12.52
CA SER A 807 2.13 6.94 11.23
C SER A 807 1.00 7.23 10.23
N GLN A 808 -0.11 7.85 10.66
CA GLN A 808 -1.28 8.11 9.81
C GLN A 808 -1.22 9.50 9.14
N ASP A 809 -1.44 9.51 7.83
CA ASP A 809 -1.59 10.72 7.01
C ASP A 809 -2.63 10.43 5.91
N PRO A 810 -3.93 10.30 6.27
CA PRO A 810 -4.97 9.85 5.35
C PRO A 810 -5.13 10.77 4.13
N TYR A 811 -4.75 12.04 4.26
CA TYR A 811 -4.87 13.07 3.22
C TYR A 811 -3.53 13.42 2.55
N SER A 812 -2.47 12.62 2.79
CA SER A 812 -1.14 12.81 2.18
C SER A 812 -0.52 14.21 2.38
N LEU A 813 -0.83 14.89 3.49
CA LEU A 813 -0.39 16.27 3.74
C LEU A 813 1.15 16.38 3.83
N ARG A 814 1.83 15.32 4.29
CA ARG A 814 3.31 15.28 4.30
C ARG A 814 3.87 15.27 2.88
N ARG A 815 3.23 14.53 1.96
CA ARG A 815 3.63 14.49 0.55
C ARG A 815 3.37 15.84 -0.13
N HIS A 816 2.24 16.49 0.17
CA HIS A 816 1.96 17.83 -0.33
C HIS A 816 3.02 18.84 0.12
N ALA A 817 3.41 18.85 1.40
CA ALA A 817 4.44 19.76 1.91
C ALA A 817 5.82 19.51 1.27
N LEU A 818 6.25 18.24 1.19
CA LEU A 818 7.52 17.88 0.54
C LEU A 818 7.50 18.22 -0.96
N GLY A 819 6.37 17.99 -1.63
CA GLY A 819 6.19 18.37 -3.03
C GLY A 819 6.33 19.87 -3.26
N THR A 820 5.69 20.69 -2.42
CA THR A 820 5.83 22.16 -2.48
C THR A 820 7.28 22.60 -2.29
N ILE A 821 7.99 22.04 -1.29
CA ILE A 821 9.41 22.37 -1.05
C ILE A 821 10.25 22.03 -2.30
N ARG A 822 10.07 20.85 -2.87
CA ARG A 822 10.83 20.40 -4.06
C ARG A 822 10.57 21.27 -5.28
N ILE A 823 9.32 21.65 -5.54
CA ILE A 823 8.98 22.54 -6.68
C ILE A 823 9.65 23.90 -6.49
N LEU A 824 9.56 24.49 -5.29
CA LEU A 824 10.18 25.79 -5.01
C LEU A 824 11.71 25.74 -5.17
N GLN A 825 12.35 24.65 -4.72
CA GLN A 825 13.80 24.41 -4.87
C GLN A 825 14.22 24.23 -6.33
N ASP A 826 13.56 23.34 -7.06
CA ASP A 826 13.86 23.04 -8.47
C ASP A 826 13.76 24.31 -9.34
N ARG A 827 12.70 25.09 -9.12
CA ARG A 827 12.43 26.32 -9.86
C ARG A 827 13.10 27.58 -9.30
N GLN A 828 13.85 27.46 -8.21
CA GLN A 828 14.52 28.56 -7.53
C GLN A 828 13.59 29.74 -7.23
N LEU A 829 12.39 29.46 -6.71
CA LEU A 829 11.33 30.47 -6.49
C LEU A 829 11.43 31.09 -5.09
N PRO A 830 11.78 32.38 -4.96
CA PRO A 830 11.96 33.04 -3.67
C PRO A 830 10.61 33.49 -3.07
N LEU A 831 9.67 32.56 -2.86
CA LEU A 831 8.34 32.82 -2.33
C LEU A 831 8.30 32.78 -0.80
N SER A 832 7.67 33.78 -0.15
CA SER A 832 7.37 33.73 1.29
C SER A 832 6.10 32.91 1.51
N LEU A 833 6.19 31.80 2.24
CA LEU A 833 5.03 30.97 2.52
C LEU A 833 4.11 31.59 3.57
N ASP A 834 4.61 32.50 4.41
CA ASP A 834 3.81 33.24 5.38
C ASP A 834 2.68 34.02 4.70
N SER A 835 3.01 34.80 3.67
CA SER A 835 2.03 35.61 2.93
C SER A 835 1.06 34.74 2.11
N VAL A 836 1.55 33.63 1.54
CA VAL A 836 0.72 32.71 0.76
C VAL A 836 -0.26 31.95 1.65
N ILE A 837 0.18 31.50 2.83
CA ILE A 837 -0.69 30.83 3.82
C ILE A 837 -1.72 31.81 4.38
N GLU A 838 -1.31 33.04 4.72
CA GLU A 838 -2.24 34.09 5.14
C GLU A 838 -3.32 34.34 4.07
N LYS A 839 -2.89 34.43 2.80
CA LYS A 839 -3.81 34.58 1.68
C LYS A 839 -4.74 33.39 1.54
N ALA A 840 -4.24 32.16 1.66
CA ALA A 840 -5.04 30.95 1.59
C ALA A 840 -6.10 30.90 2.69
N ILE A 841 -5.73 31.22 3.94
CA ILE A 841 -6.66 31.31 5.08
C ILE A 841 -7.77 32.33 4.78
N ALA A 842 -7.42 33.52 4.29
CA ALA A 842 -8.39 34.56 3.96
C ALA A 842 -9.35 34.22 2.81
N LEU A 843 -9.03 33.21 2.00
CA LEU A 843 -9.87 32.74 0.90
C LEU A 843 -10.89 31.68 1.34
N TYR A 844 -10.75 31.09 2.54
CA TYR A 844 -11.76 30.22 3.11
C TYR A 844 -12.94 31.03 3.63
N THR A 845 -14.17 30.63 3.23
CA THR A 845 -15.42 31.25 3.70
C THR A 845 -15.88 30.70 5.05
N VAL A 846 -15.31 29.57 5.47
CA VAL A 846 -15.54 28.92 6.76
C VAL A 846 -14.53 29.41 7.79
N ALA A 847 -14.94 29.45 9.07
CA ALA A 847 -14.03 29.79 10.15
C ALA A 847 -13.00 28.67 10.36
N LEU A 848 -11.73 29.00 10.17
CA LEU A 848 -10.59 28.10 10.45
C LEU A 848 -10.06 28.36 11.87
N ALA A 849 -9.34 27.38 12.42
CA ALA A 849 -8.68 27.50 13.73
C ALA A 849 -7.69 28.69 13.77
N ASP A 850 -7.64 29.40 14.89
CA ASP A 850 -6.78 30.59 15.07
C ASP A 850 -5.28 30.27 14.89
N ASP A 851 -4.86 29.04 15.19
CA ASP A 851 -3.46 28.58 15.07
C ASP A 851 -3.11 28.02 13.68
N THR A 852 -4.00 28.11 12.68
CA THR A 852 -3.82 27.50 11.35
C THR A 852 -2.52 27.95 10.68
N GLN A 853 -2.22 29.25 10.70
CA GLN A 853 -1.01 29.79 10.08
C GLN A 853 0.26 29.23 10.74
N ILE A 854 0.34 29.33 12.08
CA ILE A 854 1.50 28.92 12.86
C ILE A 854 1.73 27.40 12.72
N SER A 855 0.66 26.61 12.86
CA SER A 855 0.74 25.15 12.77
C SER A 855 1.12 24.67 11.36
N THR A 856 0.59 25.32 10.31
CA THR A 856 0.97 25.01 8.92
C THR A 856 2.43 25.33 8.63
N LEU A 857 2.89 26.52 9.04
CA LEU A 857 4.29 26.94 8.86
C LEU A 857 5.24 26.02 9.65
N SER A 858 4.90 25.68 10.89
CA SER A 858 5.67 24.73 11.71
C SER A 858 5.75 23.37 11.04
N PHE A 859 4.62 22.89 10.50
CA PHE A 859 4.57 21.64 9.77
C PHE A 859 5.53 21.66 8.57
N ILE A 860 5.56 22.72 7.77
CA ILE A 860 6.48 22.84 6.63
C ILE A 860 7.94 22.96 7.11
N LYS A 861 8.21 23.77 8.15
CA LYS A 861 9.56 23.93 8.75
C LYS A 861 10.15 22.61 9.22
N GLU A 862 9.36 21.75 9.87
CA GLU A 862 9.81 20.41 10.31
C GLU A 862 10.30 19.55 9.13
N ARG A 863 9.66 19.65 7.96
CA ARG A 863 10.06 18.87 6.76
C ARG A 863 11.30 19.49 6.11
N LEU A 864 11.37 20.82 6.06
CA LEU A 864 12.58 21.50 5.61
C LEU A 864 13.77 21.18 6.52
N ARG A 865 13.55 21.08 7.84
CA ARG A 865 14.58 20.63 8.79
C ARG A 865 15.13 19.27 8.41
N VAL A 866 14.28 18.28 8.15
CA VAL A 866 14.71 16.94 7.70
C VAL A 866 15.57 17.04 6.44
N ILE A 867 15.17 17.84 5.45
CA ILE A 867 15.95 18.05 4.21
C ILE A 867 17.33 18.67 4.50
N LEU A 868 17.41 19.66 5.39
CA LEU A 868 18.68 20.28 5.79
C LEU A 868 19.64 19.26 6.44
N LEU A 869 19.11 18.31 7.22
CA LEU A 869 19.91 17.31 7.92
C LEU A 869 20.30 16.13 7.02
N GLU A 870 19.34 15.56 6.31
CA GLU A 870 19.54 14.30 5.60
C GLU A 870 20.06 14.52 4.17
N THR A 871 19.51 15.52 3.46
CA THR A 871 19.88 15.79 2.07
C THR A 871 21.08 16.74 1.97
N GLN A 872 21.06 17.86 2.70
CA GLN A 872 22.15 18.85 2.68
C GLN A 872 23.28 18.54 3.67
N GLN A 873 23.07 17.56 4.57
CA GLN A 873 24.06 17.11 5.56
C GLN A 873 24.55 18.24 6.50
N TYR A 874 23.70 19.24 6.76
CA TYR A 874 24.01 20.27 7.74
C TYR A 874 23.81 19.78 9.17
N ALA A 875 24.52 20.42 10.10
CA ALA A 875 24.43 20.09 11.51
C ALA A 875 23.06 20.51 12.12
N PRO A 876 22.54 19.76 13.13
CA PRO A 876 21.25 20.07 13.77
C PRO A 876 21.12 21.50 14.29
N ASP A 877 22.17 21.98 14.94
CA ASP A 877 22.25 23.32 15.53
C ASP A 877 22.16 24.43 14.47
N LEU A 878 22.81 24.23 13.32
CA LEU A 878 22.77 25.13 12.17
C LEU A 878 21.37 25.19 11.55
N ALA A 879 20.76 24.02 11.32
CA ALA A 879 19.40 23.95 10.78
C ALA A 879 18.41 24.68 11.69
N ASP A 880 18.52 24.47 13.01
CA ASP A 880 17.66 25.13 14.00
C ASP A 880 17.89 26.65 14.05
N ALA A 881 19.14 27.11 13.88
CA ALA A 881 19.48 28.53 13.87
C ALA A 881 18.81 29.30 12.72
N VAL A 882 18.81 28.74 11.51
CA VAL A 882 18.23 29.42 10.33
C VAL A 882 16.71 29.33 10.28
N LEU A 883 16.11 28.23 10.77
CA LEU A 883 14.66 28.02 10.81
C LEU A 883 13.94 28.84 11.89
N ALA A 884 14.68 29.28 12.92
CA ALA A 884 14.14 30.04 14.04
C ALA A 884 13.74 31.47 13.67
N VAL A 885 14.26 32.02 12.56
CA VAL A 885 14.13 33.45 12.23
C VAL A 885 13.69 33.69 10.78
N GLY A 886 13.02 34.83 10.60
CA GLY A 886 12.48 35.26 9.31
C GLY A 886 11.29 34.44 8.83
N ASP A 887 10.73 34.90 7.72
CA ASP A 887 9.67 34.21 6.98
C ASP A 887 10.15 32.84 6.48
N VAL A 888 9.19 31.94 6.28
CA VAL A 888 9.38 30.65 5.63
C VAL A 888 9.50 30.85 4.13
N ASN A 889 10.70 31.24 3.69
CA ASN A 889 11.09 31.27 2.29
C ASN A 889 12.16 30.19 2.06
N ILE A 890 11.80 29.14 1.31
CA ILE A 890 12.64 27.95 1.16
C ILE A 890 14.01 28.28 0.57
N ILE A 891 14.05 29.09 -0.49
CA ILE A 891 15.29 29.48 -1.16
C ILE A 891 16.14 30.37 -0.26
N ASP A 892 15.50 31.27 0.47
CA ASP A 892 16.19 32.15 1.41
C ASP A 892 16.82 31.38 2.58
N ILE A 893 16.09 30.44 3.18
CA ILE A 893 16.57 29.60 4.27
C ILE A 893 17.77 28.76 3.82
N LEU A 894 17.73 28.18 2.62
CA LEU A 894 18.86 27.44 2.06
C LEU A 894 20.09 28.33 1.85
N LYS A 895 19.91 29.57 1.36
CA LYS A 895 21.01 30.54 1.23
C LYS A 895 21.61 30.89 2.58
N ARG A 896 20.77 31.20 3.59
CA ARG A 896 21.22 31.50 4.96
C ARG A 896 21.95 30.31 5.58
N ALA A 897 21.47 29.08 5.36
CA ALA A 897 22.11 27.85 5.81
C ALA A 897 23.49 27.64 5.19
N SER A 898 23.61 27.81 3.87
CA SER A 898 24.88 27.71 3.15
C SER A 898 25.90 28.72 3.65
N VAL A 899 25.50 29.99 3.78
CA VAL A 899 26.38 31.05 4.29
C VAL A 899 26.82 30.79 5.72
N LEU A 900 25.92 30.33 6.59
CA LEU A 900 26.26 30.00 7.98
C LEU A 900 27.19 28.78 8.08
N ALA A 901 27.01 27.79 7.19
CA ALA A 901 27.89 26.63 7.10
C ALA A 901 29.30 27.01 6.66
N GLU A 902 29.42 27.88 5.65
CA GLU A 902 30.70 28.42 5.19
C GLU A 902 31.38 29.28 6.28
N PHE A 903 30.61 30.11 6.97
CA PHE A 903 31.12 30.94 8.06
C PHE A 903 31.69 30.10 9.22
N ARG A 904 31.07 28.96 9.53
CA ARG A 904 31.58 28.03 10.57
C ARG A 904 32.98 27.51 10.27
N LEU A 905 33.43 27.57 9.02
CA LEU A 905 34.74 27.10 8.58
C LEU A 905 35.81 28.21 8.56
N THR A 906 35.48 29.47 8.86
CA THR A 906 36.46 30.55 8.84
C THR A 906 37.37 30.52 10.07
N SER A 907 38.62 30.98 9.92
CA SER A 907 39.63 30.95 10.99
C SER A 907 39.30 31.84 12.19
N ASN A 908 38.44 32.85 12.01
CA ASN A 908 38.00 33.78 13.04
C ASN A 908 36.56 33.49 13.53
N PHE A 909 36.00 32.33 13.19
CA PHE A 909 34.61 31.98 13.53
C PHE A 909 34.33 32.11 15.03
N GLU A 910 35.15 31.53 15.90
CA GLU A 910 34.91 31.53 17.35
C GLU A 910 34.89 32.94 17.94
N GLU A 911 35.83 33.79 17.56
CA GLU A 911 35.91 35.18 18.04
C GLU A 911 34.67 35.99 17.63
N VAL A 912 34.31 35.92 16.34
CA VAL A 912 33.17 36.66 15.80
C VAL A 912 31.85 36.10 16.33
N TYR A 913 31.69 34.77 16.38
CA TYR A 913 30.50 34.14 16.95
C TYR A 913 30.31 34.54 18.41
N ASN A 914 31.36 34.48 19.23
CA ASN A 914 31.25 34.79 20.66
C ASN A 914 30.79 36.24 20.87
N ALA A 915 31.35 37.19 20.12
CA ALA A 915 30.94 38.59 20.15
C ALA A 915 29.46 38.76 19.76
N LEU A 916 29.05 38.21 18.60
CA LEU A 916 27.67 38.33 18.10
C LEU A 916 26.65 37.58 18.97
N ASN A 917 26.98 36.39 19.47
CA ASN A 917 26.12 35.60 20.35
C ASN A 917 25.94 36.27 21.71
N ARG A 918 26.96 36.96 22.23
CA ARG A 918 26.86 37.75 23.46
C ARG A 918 25.87 38.90 23.32
N VAL A 919 25.79 39.53 22.14
CA VAL A 919 24.75 40.50 21.80
C VAL A 919 23.37 39.86 21.87
N LEU A 920 23.15 38.72 21.22
CA LEU A 920 21.82 38.07 21.21
C LEU A 920 21.38 37.61 22.60
N ARG A 921 22.27 37.01 23.39
CA ARG A 921 21.94 36.46 24.72
C ARG A 921 21.53 37.50 25.75
N ILE A 922 22.01 38.75 25.62
CA ILE A 922 21.68 39.81 26.57
C ILE A 922 20.42 40.61 26.18
N LEU A 923 19.97 40.48 24.93
CA LEU A 923 18.79 41.19 24.44
C LEU A 923 17.50 40.51 24.94
N PRO A 924 16.56 41.27 25.53
CA PRO A 924 15.24 40.74 25.84
C PRO A 924 14.39 40.60 24.56
N PRO A 925 13.32 39.77 24.56
CA PRO A 925 12.43 39.60 23.40
C PRO A 925 11.82 40.91 22.88
N SER A 926 11.59 41.90 23.75
CA SER A 926 11.09 43.24 23.39
C SER A 926 12.18 44.29 23.59
N ALA A 927 13.32 44.11 22.92
CA ALA A 927 14.46 45.03 23.04
C ALA A 927 14.13 46.44 22.53
N PRO A 928 14.54 47.51 23.24
CA PRO A 928 14.30 48.89 22.82
C PRO A 928 14.95 49.21 21.46
N GLU A 929 14.40 50.13 20.68
CA GLU A 929 14.90 50.41 19.31
C GLU A 929 15.67 51.73 19.20
N ILE A 930 15.31 52.71 20.03
CA ILE A 930 15.76 54.08 19.90
C ILE A 930 16.96 54.28 20.81
N VAL A 931 18.08 54.69 20.21
CA VAL A 931 19.28 55.10 20.94
C VAL A 931 19.23 56.61 21.13
N ASP A 932 19.24 57.06 22.38
CA ASP A 932 19.44 58.45 22.76
C ASP A 932 20.95 58.73 22.87
N THR A 933 21.47 59.55 21.95
CA THR A 933 22.89 59.90 21.89
C THR A 933 23.36 60.75 23.06
N THR A 934 22.45 61.41 23.78
CA THR A 934 22.78 62.21 24.97
C THR A 934 23.10 61.36 26.20
N LEU A 935 22.70 60.08 26.17
CA LEU A 935 22.91 59.11 27.25
C LEU A 935 24.12 58.19 27.01
N LEU A 936 24.91 58.41 25.95
CA LEU A 936 26.17 57.69 25.70
C LEU A 936 27.29 58.32 26.55
N GLN A 937 27.69 57.66 27.63
CA GLN A 937 28.65 58.18 28.60
C GLN A 937 30.08 57.71 28.27
N ASP A 938 30.26 56.41 28.11
CA ASP A 938 31.58 55.79 27.95
C ASP A 938 32.09 55.89 26.50
N ASP A 939 33.40 56.02 26.32
CA ASP A 939 34.01 56.14 24.98
C ASP A 939 33.80 54.88 24.13
N ALA A 940 33.69 53.71 24.76
CA ALA A 940 33.37 52.45 24.09
C ALA A 940 31.94 52.44 23.52
N GLU A 941 30.97 53.07 24.19
CA GLU A 941 29.59 53.20 23.69
C GLU A 941 29.52 54.10 22.46
N LYS A 942 30.21 55.24 22.51
CA LYS A 942 30.27 56.20 21.40
C LYS A 942 30.96 55.58 20.18
N GLN A 943 32.09 54.90 20.40
CA GLN A 943 32.81 54.20 19.32
C GLN A 943 31.97 53.10 18.67
N LEU A 944 31.23 52.31 19.47
CA LEU A 944 30.35 51.28 18.94
C LEU A 944 29.19 51.90 18.15
N PHE A 945 28.57 52.96 18.67
CA PHE A 945 27.49 53.68 17.98
C PHE A 945 27.95 54.25 16.64
N ASP A 946 29.10 54.92 16.59
CA ASP A 946 29.66 55.50 15.36
C ASP A 946 29.95 54.42 14.30
N ARG A 947 30.49 53.28 14.72
CA ARG A 947 30.75 52.15 13.80
C ARG A 947 29.47 51.52 13.26
N ILE A 948 28.46 51.33 14.10
CA ILE A 948 27.15 50.84 13.66
C ILE A 948 26.54 51.85 12.68
N ALA A 949 26.53 53.14 13.02
CA ALA A 949 25.96 54.18 12.17
C ALA A 949 26.65 54.27 10.80
N ALA A 950 27.97 54.06 10.75
CA ALA A 950 28.73 54.01 9.50
C ALA A 950 28.42 52.76 8.65
N ALA A 951 28.20 51.60 9.28
CA ALA A 951 27.92 50.33 8.61
C ALA A 951 26.43 50.09 8.27
N GLU A 952 25.52 50.84 8.89
CA GLU A 952 24.06 50.69 8.74
C GLU A 952 23.57 50.74 7.27
N PRO A 953 24.05 51.65 6.39
CA PRO A 953 23.63 51.67 4.99
C PRO A 953 24.03 50.38 4.26
N ASP A 954 25.22 49.88 4.55
CA ASP A 954 25.79 48.68 3.94
C ASP A 954 25.05 47.42 4.41
N PHE A 955 24.69 47.34 5.70
CA PHE A 955 23.84 46.25 6.24
C PHE A 955 22.49 46.20 5.55
N LYS A 956 21.83 47.37 5.41
CA LYS A 956 20.52 47.46 4.74
C LYS A 956 20.60 47.02 3.29
N GLN A 957 21.66 47.44 2.57
CA GLN A 957 21.88 47.02 1.20
C GLN A 957 22.06 45.50 1.10
N SER A 958 22.93 44.90 1.93
CA SER A 958 23.17 43.45 1.91
C SER A 958 21.93 42.63 2.27
N ILE A 959 21.09 43.10 3.20
CA ILE A 959 19.81 42.45 3.52
C ILE A 959 18.84 42.53 2.34
N GLN A 960 18.73 43.71 1.69
CA GLN A 960 17.87 43.89 0.52
C GLN A 960 18.29 43.04 -0.68
N GLU A 961 19.61 42.92 -0.91
CA GLU A 961 20.19 42.09 -1.96
C GLU A 961 20.23 40.59 -1.59
N ARG A 962 19.88 40.24 -0.34
CA ARG A 962 20.02 38.90 0.27
C ARG A 962 21.45 38.33 0.15
N ASP A 963 22.45 39.22 0.19
CA ASP A 963 23.87 38.87 0.21
C ASP A 963 24.31 38.67 1.67
N TYR A 964 23.91 37.53 2.22
CA TYR A 964 24.17 37.19 3.61
C TYR A 964 25.66 36.97 3.91
N ALA A 965 26.45 36.55 2.91
CA ALA A 965 27.89 36.38 3.06
C ALA A 965 28.58 37.73 3.29
N LYS A 966 28.20 38.75 2.50
CA LYS A 966 28.67 40.12 2.67
C LYS A 966 28.17 40.72 3.99
N LEU A 967 26.90 40.50 4.35
CA LEU A 967 26.34 40.96 5.62
C LEU A 967 27.13 40.41 6.82
N LEU A 968 27.43 39.11 6.81
CA LEU A 968 28.17 38.46 7.88
C LEU A 968 29.62 38.94 7.96
N THR A 969 30.24 39.20 6.81
CA THR A 969 31.58 39.83 6.73
C THR A 969 31.57 41.24 7.33
N GLN A 970 30.55 42.04 7.03
CA GLN A 970 30.41 43.38 7.60
C GLN A 970 30.17 43.33 9.11
N LEU A 971 29.30 42.41 9.59
CA LEU A 971 29.07 42.18 11.02
C LEU A 971 30.34 41.75 11.75
N ALA A 972 31.18 40.92 11.12
CA ALA A 972 32.46 40.51 11.68
C ALA A 972 33.41 41.69 11.94
N THR A 973 33.33 42.78 11.16
CA THR A 973 34.16 43.98 11.39
C THR A 973 33.81 44.74 12.67
N LEU A 974 32.63 44.47 13.25
CA LEU A 974 32.20 45.05 14.53
C LEU A 974 32.78 44.31 15.74
N GLN A 975 33.28 43.08 15.58
CA GLN A 975 33.77 42.25 16.69
C GLN A 975 34.73 42.99 17.63
N PRO A 976 35.77 43.71 17.18
CA PRO A 976 36.68 44.43 18.09
C PRO A 976 36.00 45.54 18.90
N ALA A 977 34.97 46.18 18.34
CA ALA A 977 34.22 47.24 19.02
C ALA A 977 33.19 46.65 20.00
N ILE A 978 32.60 45.49 19.68
CA ILE A 978 31.68 44.75 20.54
C ILE A 978 32.42 44.24 21.78
N ASP A 979 33.59 43.62 21.61
CA ASP A 979 34.37 43.12 22.74
C ASP A 979 34.79 44.25 23.67
N LYS A 980 35.33 45.34 23.13
CA LYS A 980 35.68 46.53 23.92
C LYS A 980 34.47 47.11 24.66
N PHE A 981 33.31 47.18 24.02
CA PHE A 981 32.08 47.61 24.68
C PHE A 981 31.73 46.70 25.86
N PHE A 982 31.80 45.38 25.69
CA PHE A 982 31.48 44.44 26.75
C PHE A 982 32.54 44.34 27.87
N ASP A 983 33.78 44.71 27.59
CA ASP A 983 34.87 44.79 28.58
C ASP A 983 34.78 46.09 29.40
N ASP A 984 34.45 47.21 28.76
CA ASP A 984 34.45 48.55 29.38
C ASP A 984 33.07 48.96 29.94
N VAL A 985 31.96 48.38 29.46
CA VAL A 985 30.59 48.88 29.71
C VAL A 985 29.70 47.82 30.37
N LEU A 986 29.16 48.14 31.56
CA LEU A 986 28.15 47.32 32.21
C LEU A 986 26.76 47.51 31.56
N VAL A 987 26.37 46.58 30.69
CA VAL A 987 25.08 46.65 29.96
C VAL A 987 23.87 46.72 30.90
N MET A 988 23.87 45.90 31.96
CA MET A 988 22.81 45.88 32.98
C MET A 988 23.04 46.96 34.05
N ALA A 989 23.13 48.22 33.62
CA ALA A 989 23.33 49.36 34.52
C ALA A 989 22.19 49.50 35.53
N GLU A 990 22.50 50.03 36.73
CA GLU A 990 21.50 50.30 37.77
C GLU A 990 20.50 51.38 37.34
N GLU A 991 20.96 52.36 36.55
CA GLU A 991 20.12 53.42 36.02
C GLU A 991 19.24 52.91 34.86
N PRO A 992 17.89 52.94 34.99
CA PRO A 992 16.99 52.34 34.00
C PRO A 992 17.08 52.95 32.60
N ALA A 993 17.27 54.27 32.50
CA ALA A 993 17.38 54.97 31.22
C ALA A 993 18.66 54.54 30.47
N LEU A 994 19.78 54.49 31.18
CA LEU A 994 21.08 54.07 30.64
C LEU A 994 21.06 52.60 30.19
N ARG A 995 20.49 51.70 31.01
CA ARG A 995 20.30 50.28 30.65
C ARG A 995 19.45 50.12 29.38
N THR A 996 18.34 50.85 29.29
CA THR A 996 17.45 50.83 28.12
C THR A 996 18.20 51.30 26.86
N ASN A 997 19.00 52.35 26.98
CA ASN A 997 19.80 52.89 25.88
C ASN A 997 20.89 51.92 25.40
N ARG A 998 21.60 51.27 26.34
CA ARG A 998 22.62 50.24 26.05
C ARG A 998 22.02 49.03 25.34
N LEU A 999 20.84 48.57 25.78
CA LEU A 999 20.09 47.51 25.09
C LEU A 999 19.62 47.96 23.70
N ALA A 1000 19.21 49.22 23.53
CA ALA A 1000 18.86 49.77 22.22
C ALA A 1000 20.06 49.77 21.25
N LEU A 1001 21.24 50.13 21.75
CA LEU A 1001 22.48 50.12 20.97
C LEU A 1001 22.83 48.71 20.50
N LEU A 1002 22.76 47.71 21.38
CA LEU A 1002 22.97 46.30 21.05
C LEU A 1002 21.90 45.74 20.10
N ASN A 1003 20.65 46.18 20.23
CA ASN A 1003 19.55 45.75 19.38
C ASN A 1003 19.77 46.16 17.91
N LYS A 1004 20.45 47.28 17.66
CA LYS A 1004 20.85 47.67 16.29
C LYS A 1004 21.75 46.62 15.62
N ILE A 1005 22.60 45.93 16.38
CA ILE A 1005 23.40 44.81 15.86
C ILE A 1005 22.52 43.54 15.78
N GLY A 1006 21.78 43.23 16.84
CA GLY A 1006 20.94 42.04 16.95
C GLY A 1006 19.97 41.84 15.78
N ARG A 1007 19.30 42.90 15.32
CA ARG A 1007 18.39 42.86 14.16
C ARG A 1007 19.05 42.38 12.88
N ASN A 1008 20.29 42.81 12.64
CA ASN A 1008 21.05 42.42 11.46
C ASN A 1008 21.54 40.97 11.57
N ILE A 1009 21.83 40.47 12.78
CA ILE A 1009 22.14 39.05 13.01
C ILE A 1009 20.91 38.18 12.75
N TYR A 1010 19.74 38.59 13.25
CA TYR A 1010 18.47 37.87 13.05
C TYR A 1010 18.00 37.85 11.59
N ALA A 1011 18.52 38.72 10.72
CA ALA A 1011 18.31 38.60 9.27
C ALA A 1011 18.99 37.36 8.66
N ILE A 1012 19.98 36.77 9.37
CA ILE A 1012 20.69 35.55 8.94
C ILE A 1012 20.20 34.33 9.75
N ALA A 1013 20.36 34.36 11.07
CA ALA A 1013 20.09 33.20 11.93
C ALA A 1013 19.97 33.60 13.41
N ASP A 1014 19.30 32.78 14.21
CA ASP A 1014 19.42 32.81 15.66
C ASP A 1014 20.68 32.06 16.11
N LEU A 1015 21.80 32.79 16.22
CA LEU A 1015 23.10 32.20 16.60
C LEU A 1015 23.07 31.55 17.99
N THR A 1016 22.08 31.86 18.84
CA THR A 1016 21.97 31.23 20.17
C THR A 1016 21.69 29.73 20.10
N LYS A 1017 21.24 29.22 18.94
CA LYS A 1017 20.98 27.81 18.67
C LYS A 1017 22.22 27.01 18.29
N LEU A 1018 23.33 27.66 17.93
CA LEU A 1018 24.58 27.00 17.53
C LEU A 1018 25.30 26.36 18.72
N VAL A 1019 25.89 25.19 18.50
CA VAL A 1019 26.68 24.44 19.48
C VAL A 1019 28.16 24.49 19.07
N ILE A 1020 29.00 25.08 19.91
CA ILE A 1020 30.46 25.10 19.69
C ILE A 1020 31.12 24.09 20.63
N ALA A 1021 32.09 23.33 20.10
CA ALA A 1021 32.89 22.40 20.89
C ALA A 1021 33.82 23.19 21.82
N GLY A 1022 33.38 23.40 23.07
CA GLY A 1022 34.13 24.19 24.05
C GLY A 1022 33.25 25.08 24.92
N ASN A 1023 32.23 24.49 25.55
CA ASN A 1023 31.70 24.88 26.88
C ASN A 1023 30.73 23.81 27.37
#